data_AF-A0A957PZD5-F1
#
_entry.id   AF-A0A957PZD5-F1
#
_cell.length_a   1.000
_cell.length_b   1.000
_cell.length_c   1.000
_cell.angle_alpha   90.00
_cell.angle_beta   90.00
_cell.angle_gamma   90.00
#
_symmetry.space_group_name_H-M   'P 1'
#
loop_
_entity.id
_entity.type
_entity.pdbx_description
1 polymer ?
#
loop_
_entity_poly.entity_id
_entity_poly.type
_entity_poly.pdbx_seq_one_letter_code
_entity_poly.pdbx_strand_id
1 'polypeptide(L)'
;MLRSYIDPTERIEADAKLPRLLVEGLLLGGTGLGVLALIFEIAADAFSVAAYQTLLAIHGAAGYHTIAIWAFIVLSALLFFGIVPAYKAGAYLRPNAGGSGPLVEAIGPPQLRWLSWAGTSLFFLDAILTIIISSISAADVLMLLYPEFAPYRIALAEFFAFFIMGVLVAMGPKRAVPLFLIGGGAFTIFTVGALATVGFAAAANPQWSFLTEGIVNRLTISGVVEHVVRAQQDVTAIGMVVVFQLFLRSMSSAMLGFSGYEVIPASGKHAARPKWKVINTSLTLAAVFLISTGVFQLYAAQRWNIPATEGYSTLLIEYEIIAAQSLGNGVLPENIVVTEADRADAAALYDASAVERATQELRGVASGATGENELLQLPRDQYIDEVAHDIALAHALENAITNTPGSSFLVIAGVLLAIILLLAQGGGYVGGAAVAANAARLGRLPGFFADDRIGISVIWGISAVLIPIIREVVVVESYYAFGFVSAFVITSTTVFFVRDDAMIARGIDPRSAEARSLRFAGLRGMVASYIMAIVLVTQKTDALLVIAAAGAAITLFQFYTAYGSLRRQKEEVTVPTFPPGTTKVDHEMGEVRAHDEARQRGVVDAIEELIENGSMAKFNVDSFRIRRLAAYLYNIEWQNFLEAQQQHDHERIEEPNLALEATYQEAYGKRNAIARHIEHYSHVGIFTFIHNYHLNWVALEHGRDAATVKQAMLDILFPQTGHEEIWQEYCAFQPERLPEPIWQFSRQRYLWAKDQWPNLSGRITTIWTLQDFGLIPQELDIKTVISVADGRHYKLVKIHTGATGEELEVEKETLDAEMNVENEVAEVKRDYETSTKNV
;
A
#
# COMPACT_ATOMS: atom_id res chain seq x y z
N MET A 1 -7.90 22.99 25.09
CA MET A 1 -8.81 22.15 24.30
C MET A 1 -8.10 21.70 23.04
N LEU A 2 -8.10 20.40 22.74
CA LEU A 2 -7.57 19.87 21.47
C LEU A 2 -8.51 20.32 20.33
N ARG A 3 -8.00 21.10 19.38
CA ARG A 3 -8.72 21.44 18.13
C ARG A 3 -8.44 20.38 17.07
N SER A 4 -9.41 20.12 16.19
CA SER A 4 -9.20 19.27 15.01
C SER A 4 -8.05 19.83 14.18
N TYR A 5 -7.09 18.98 13.80
CA TYR A 5 -6.01 19.37 12.86
C TYR A 5 -6.44 19.35 11.40
N ILE A 6 -7.65 18.86 11.13
CA ILE A 6 -8.28 18.87 9.81
C ILE A 6 -9.04 20.18 9.65
N ASP A 7 -8.82 20.85 8.52
CA ASP A 7 -9.52 22.09 8.18
C ASP A 7 -11.06 21.87 8.19
N PRO A 8 -11.85 22.71 8.88
CA PRO A 8 -13.30 22.55 8.96
C PRO A 8 -14.01 22.59 7.60
N THR A 9 -13.55 23.44 6.68
CA THR A 9 -14.15 23.58 5.35
C THR A 9 -13.83 22.37 4.48
N GLU A 10 -12.57 21.93 4.48
CA GLU A 10 -12.15 20.72 3.77
C GLU A 10 -12.90 19.49 4.31
N ARG A 11 -13.11 19.42 5.62
CA ARG A 11 -13.86 18.34 6.26
C ARG A 11 -15.31 18.30 5.77
N ILE A 12 -16.02 19.43 5.74
CA ILE A 12 -17.42 19.51 5.29
C ILE A 12 -17.53 19.06 3.82
N GLU A 13 -16.63 19.55 2.96
CA GLU A 13 -16.62 19.17 1.55
C GLU A 13 -16.33 17.66 1.36
N ALA A 14 -15.36 17.13 2.10
CA ALA A 14 -15.01 15.72 2.06
C ALA A 14 -16.11 14.82 2.63
N ASP A 15 -16.81 15.27 3.68
CA ASP A 15 -17.96 14.57 4.27
C ASP A 15 -19.15 14.52 3.29
N ALA A 16 -19.40 15.60 2.53
CA ALA A 16 -20.44 15.61 1.49
C ALA A 16 -20.15 14.63 0.34
N LYS A 17 -18.87 14.42 -0.01
CA LYS A 17 -18.43 13.48 -1.05
C LYS A 17 -18.39 12.02 -0.57
N LEU A 18 -18.40 11.78 0.73
CA LEU A 18 -18.19 10.45 1.32
C LEU A 18 -19.14 9.37 0.80
N PRO A 19 -20.47 9.60 0.65
CA PRO A 19 -21.38 8.55 0.16
C PRO A 19 -20.99 8.03 -1.22
N ARG A 20 -20.53 8.92 -2.11
CA ARG A 20 -20.01 8.53 -3.43
C ARG A 20 -18.68 7.79 -3.30
N LEU A 21 -17.77 8.30 -2.48
CA LEU A 21 -16.45 7.69 -2.23
C LEU A 21 -16.52 6.32 -1.55
N LEU A 22 -17.62 5.99 -0.88
CA LEU A 22 -17.83 4.67 -0.30
C LEU A 22 -17.83 3.58 -1.36
N VAL A 23 -18.50 3.84 -2.49
CA VAL A 23 -18.76 2.84 -3.56
C VAL A 23 -17.85 3.05 -4.78
N GLU A 24 -17.14 4.16 -4.86
CA GLU A 24 -16.19 4.44 -5.95
C GLU A 24 -15.13 3.33 -6.07
N GLY A 25 -14.80 2.91 -7.29
CA GLY A 25 -13.86 1.81 -7.54
C GLY A 25 -14.44 0.40 -7.40
N LEU A 26 -15.67 0.22 -6.88
CA LEU A 26 -16.42 -1.04 -6.97
C LEU A 26 -17.27 -1.14 -8.25
N LEU A 27 -17.70 0.00 -8.78
CA LEU A 27 -18.38 0.10 -10.07
C LEU A 27 -17.36 0.48 -11.15
N LEU A 28 -17.42 -0.19 -12.32
CA LEU A 28 -16.55 0.09 -13.46
C LEU A 28 -16.64 1.58 -13.83
N GLY A 29 -15.55 2.34 -13.60
CA GLY A 29 -15.45 3.77 -13.86
C GLY A 29 -15.37 4.63 -12.58
N GLY A 30 -14.16 5.05 -12.21
CA GLY A 30 -13.90 5.91 -11.05
C GLY A 30 -12.50 6.52 -11.07
N THR A 31 -12.27 7.55 -10.24
CA THR A 31 -10.98 8.29 -10.17
C THR A 31 -9.90 7.60 -9.32
N GLY A 32 -10.24 6.47 -8.68
CA GLY A 32 -9.36 5.68 -7.82
C GLY A 32 -10.15 4.67 -6.96
N LEU A 33 -9.47 4.02 -6.00
CA LEU A 33 -10.08 3.09 -5.05
C LEU A 33 -10.90 3.86 -3.99
N GLY A 34 -12.19 3.55 -3.85
CA GLY A 34 -13.04 4.07 -2.78
C GLY A 34 -12.85 3.33 -1.45
N VAL A 35 -13.66 3.69 -0.46
CA VAL A 35 -13.53 3.17 0.91
C VAL A 35 -13.80 1.68 0.98
N LEU A 36 -14.89 1.19 0.37
CA LEU A 36 -15.20 -0.24 0.39
C LEU A 36 -14.20 -1.06 -0.41
N ALA A 37 -13.66 -0.51 -1.50
CA ALA A 37 -12.62 -1.18 -2.28
C ALA A 37 -11.35 -1.41 -1.42
N LEU A 38 -10.91 -0.38 -0.68
CA LEU A 38 -9.81 -0.54 0.28
C LEU A 38 -10.18 -1.53 1.39
N ILE A 39 -11.40 -1.49 1.93
CA ILE A 39 -11.85 -2.45 2.97
C ILE A 39 -11.85 -3.89 2.43
N PHE A 40 -12.25 -4.14 1.20
CA PHE A 40 -12.26 -5.48 0.62
C PHE A 40 -10.84 -5.99 0.35
N GLU A 41 -9.93 -5.10 -0.06
CA GLU A 41 -8.50 -5.41 -0.17
C GLU A 41 -7.90 -5.77 1.20
N ILE A 42 -8.23 -5.00 2.25
CA ILE A 42 -7.80 -5.29 3.62
C ILE A 42 -8.45 -6.55 4.14
N ALA A 43 -9.72 -6.78 3.86
CA ALA A 43 -10.39 -8.00 4.28
C ALA A 43 -9.66 -9.19 3.68
N ALA A 44 -9.20 -9.13 2.43
CA ALA A 44 -8.40 -10.23 1.89
C ALA A 44 -7.16 -10.53 2.71
N ASP A 45 -6.39 -9.51 3.06
CA ASP A 45 -5.14 -9.67 3.80
C ASP A 45 -5.34 -9.94 5.30
N ALA A 46 -6.16 -9.13 5.96
CA ALA A 46 -6.41 -9.18 7.39
C ALA A 46 -7.31 -10.35 7.81
N PHE A 47 -8.28 -10.81 6.99
CA PHE A 47 -9.10 -11.98 7.37
C PHE A 47 -8.35 -13.29 7.26
N SER A 48 -7.42 -13.37 6.30
CA SER A 48 -6.55 -14.54 6.16
C SER A 48 -5.85 -14.87 7.49
N VAL A 49 -5.50 -13.82 8.23
CA VAL A 49 -4.85 -13.91 9.55
C VAL A 49 -5.87 -13.85 10.70
N ALA A 50 -6.97 -13.09 10.57
CA ALA A 50 -8.01 -13.00 11.60
C ALA A 50 -8.75 -14.32 11.83
N ALA A 51 -8.90 -15.16 10.80
CA ALA A 51 -9.44 -16.53 10.96
C ALA A 51 -8.63 -17.35 11.99
N TYR A 52 -7.32 -17.11 12.08
CA TYR A 52 -6.43 -17.74 13.04
C TYR A 52 -6.20 -16.89 14.30
N GLN A 53 -6.60 -15.62 14.33
CA GLN A 53 -6.36 -14.73 15.47
C GLN A 53 -6.99 -15.25 16.76
N THR A 54 -8.23 -15.74 16.70
CA THR A 54 -8.93 -16.31 17.86
C THR A 54 -8.22 -17.57 18.37
N LEU A 55 -7.82 -18.46 17.46
CA LEU A 55 -7.05 -19.66 17.75
C LEU A 55 -5.72 -19.31 18.43
N LEU A 56 -4.97 -18.36 17.88
CA LEU A 56 -3.66 -17.96 18.38
C LEU A 56 -3.76 -17.23 19.72
N ALA A 57 -4.83 -16.46 19.93
CA ALA A 57 -5.12 -15.84 21.22
C ALA A 57 -5.37 -16.90 22.30
N ILE A 58 -6.18 -17.92 22.00
CA ILE A 58 -6.48 -19.04 22.90
C ILE A 58 -5.22 -19.90 23.13
N HIS A 59 -4.46 -20.19 22.07
CA HIS A 59 -3.21 -20.94 22.15
C HIS A 59 -2.18 -20.23 23.04
N GLY A 60 -1.95 -18.92 22.82
CA GLY A 60 -1.05 -18.12 23.64
C GLY A 60 -1.51 -17.97 25.09
N ALA A 61 -2.82 -18.07 25.32
CA ALA A 61 -3.42 -18.15 26.66
C ALA A 61 -3.43 -19.57 27.23
N ALA A 62 -2.78 -20.56 26.62
CA ALA A 62 -2.78 -21.97 27.05
C ALA A 62 -4.20 -22.56 27.23
N GLY A 63 -5.12 -22.22 26.32
CA GLY A 63 -6.50 -22.70 26.35
C GLY A 63 -7.45 -21.87 27.22
N TYR A 64 -6.96 -20.85 27.94
CA TYR A 64 -7.80 -20.02 28.79
C TYR A 64 -8.51 -18.89 28.01
N HIS A 65 -9.77 -19.11 27.61
CA HIS A 65 -10.55 -18.11 26.85
C HIS A 65 -10.66 -16.76 27.55
N THR A 66 -10.84 -16.75 28.87
CA THR A 66 -10.95 -15.50 29.64
C THR A 66 -9.69 -14.64 29.49
N ILE A 67 -8.50 -15.25 29.59
CA ILE A 67 -7.22 -14.54 29.43
C ILE A 67 -7.08 -14.04 27.99
N ALA A 68 -7.45 -14.87 27.00
CA ALA A 68 -7.44 -14.49 25.59
C ALA A 68 -8.34 -13.28 25.30
N ILE A 69 -9.54 -13.24 25.87
CA ILE A 69 -10.48 -12.11 25.74
C ILE A 69 -9.88 -10.83 26.34
N TRP A 70 -9.31 -10.90 27.55
CA TRP A 70 -8.66 -9.73 28.16
C TRP A 70 -7.51 -9.20 27.30
N ALA A 71 -6.65 -10.10 26.80
CA ALA A 71 -5.55 -9.75 25.91
C ALA A 71 -6.07 -9.04 24.65
N PHE A 72 -7.11 -9.59 24.03
CA PHE A 72 -7.72 -9.03 22.83
C PHE A 72 -8.39 -7.67 23.08
N ILE A 73 -9.04 -7.45 24.22
CA ILE A 73 -9.63 -6.15 24.59
C ILE A 73 -8.55 -5.08 24.70
N VAL A 74 -7.45 -5.37 25.39
CA VAL A 74 -6.35 -4.41 25.56
C VAL A 74 -5.72 -4.08 24.20
N LEU A 75 -5.46 -5.10 23.39
CA LEU A 75 -4.98 -4.95 22.02
C LEU A 75 -5.90 -4.10 21.15
N SER A 76 -7.21 -4.33 21.20
CA SER A 76 -8.22 -3.55 20.49
C SER A 76 -8.22 -2.08 20.92
N ALA A 77 -8.04 -1.81 22.21
CA ALA A 77 -7.92 -0.45 22.73
C ALA A 77 -6.63 0.24 22.25
N LEU A 78 -5.48 -0.46 22.26
CA LEU A 78 -4.20 0.05 21.74
C LEU A 78 -4.29 0.38 20.25
N LEU A 79 -4.94 -0.47 19.46
CA LEU A 79 -5.19 -0.24 18.04
C LEU A 79 -6.09 0.99 17.84
N PHE A 80 -7.30 0.97 18.38
CA PHE A 80 -8.34 1.96 18.10
C PHE A 80 -8.02 3.37 18.64
N PHE A 81 -7.48 3.46 19.85
CA PHE A 81 -7.19 4.75 20.49
C PHE A 81 -5.74 5.22 20.30
N GLY A 82 -4.83 4.32 19.92
CA GLY A 82 -3.41 4.59 19.70
C GLY A 82 -3.05 4.66 18.22
N ILE A 83 -3.00 3.50 17.56
CA ILE A 83 -2.47 3.35 16.19
C ILE A 83 -3.34 4.07 15.15
N VAL A 84 -4.66 3.88 15.18
CA VAL A 84 -5.60 4.45 14.19
C VAL A 84 -5.47 5.98 14.09
N PRO A 85 -5.45 6.75 15.18
CA PRO A 85 -5.22 8.20 15.12
C PRO A 85 -3.88 8.60 14.49
N ALA A 86 -2.79 7.87 14.76
CA ALA A 86 -1.48 8.18 14.20
C ALA A 86 -1.46 7.98 12.68
N TYR A 87 -2.03 6.87 12.21
CA TYR A 87 -2.16 6.57 10.78
C TYR A 87 -3.03 7.60 10.05
N LYS A 88 -4.13 8.03 10.67
CA LYS A 88 -4.99 9.10 10.13
C LYS A 88 -4.26 10.44 9.99
N ALA A 89 -3.42 10.78 10.97
CA ALA A 89 -2.62 12.00 10.94
C ALA A 89 -1.55 11.94 9.83
N GLY A 90 -0.87 10.80 9.67
CA GLY A 90 0.09 10.57 8.58
C GLY A 90 -0.58 10.68 7.20
N ALA A 91 -1.74 10.04 7.03
CA ALA A 91 -2.51 10.07 5.79
C ALA A 91 -3.04 11.48 5.46
N TYR A 92 -3.40 12.27 6.47
CA TYR A 92 -3.78 13.67 6.25
C TYR A 92 -2.60 14.52 5.74
N LEU A 93 -1.43 14.39 6.36
CA LEU A 93 -0.23 15.14 5.95
C LEU A 93 0.23 14.78 4.54
N ARG A 94 0.42 13.49 4.25
CA ARG A 94 0.89 13.00 2.94
C ARG A 94 0.18 11.70 2.53
N PRO A 95 -1.03 11.78 1.95
CA PRO A 95 -1.80 10.61 1.51
C PRO A 95 -1.18 9.89 0.31
N ASN A 96 -0.22 10.51 -0.37
CA ASN A 96 0.52 9.90 -1.49
C ASN A 96 1.81 9.20 -1.07
N ALA A 97 2.21 9.28 0.20
CA ALA A 97 3.48 8.72 0.64
C ALA A 97 3.49 7.18 0.52
N GLY A 98 2.38 6.51 0.80
CA GLY A 98 2.30 5.04 0.86
C GLY A 98 2.57 4.53 2.27
N GLY A 99 3.23 3.37 2.40
CA GLY A 99 3.53 2.70 3.67
C GLY A 99 4.54 3.45 4.57
N SER A 100 4.85 2.85 5.73
CA SER A 100 5.68 3.44 6.80
C SER A 100 7.05 3.98 6.33
N GLY A 101 7.78 3.23 5.50
CA GLY A 101 9.11 3.63 5.00
C GLY A 101 9.10 4.93 4.17
N PRO A 102 8.32 5.01 3.08
CA PRO A 102 8.12 6.24 2.31
C PRO A 102 7.54 7.41 3.11
N LEU A 103 6.68 7.14 4.09
CA LEU A 103 6.13 8.17 4.97
C LEU A 103 7.23 8.88 5.77
N VAL A 104 8.22 8.14 6.27
CA VAL A 104 9.40 8.70 6.96
C VAL A 104 10.16 9.68 6.06
N GLU A 105 10.31 9.36 4.78
CA GLU A 105 10.98 10.27 3.83
C GLU A 105 10.17 11.53 3.56
N ALA A 106 8.85 11.38 3.49
CA ALA A 106 7.94 12.44 3.09
C ALA A 106 7.73 13.49 4.20
N ILE A 107 7.64 13.06 5.47
CA ILE A 107 7.27 13.95 6.59
C ILE A 107 8.22 13.84 7.80
N GLY A 108 9.05 12.80 7.85
CA GLY A 108 9.94 12.53 8.98
C GLY A 108 11.18 13.43 8.99
N PRO A 109 11.74 13.69 10.17
CA PRO A 109 12.92 14.54 10.33
C PRO A 109 14.18 13.83 9.81
N PRO A 110 15.24 14.58 9.43
CA PRO A 110 16.45 14.00 8.84
C PRO A 110 17.08 12.87 9.67
N GLN A 111 17.01 12.96 11.00
CA GLN A 111 17.56 11.97 11.93
C GLN A 111 16.83 10.62 11.87
N LEU A 112 15.57 10.57 11.42
CA LEU A 112 14.79 9.35 11.33
C LEU A 112 14.87 8.68 9.94
N ARG A 113 15.56 9.28 8.95
CA ARG A 113 15.60 8.75 7.58
C ARG A 113 16.14 7.33 7.46
N TRP A 114 17.04 6.92 8.37
CA TRP A 114 17.53 5.54 8.41
C TRP A 114 16.41 4.52 8.68
N LEU A 115 15.35 4.90 9.41
CA LEU A 115 14.16 4.07 9.62
C LEU A 115 13.42 3.74 8.32
N SER A 116 13.54 4.59 7.29
CA SER A 116 12.97 4.29 5.98
C SER A 116 13.58 3.03 5.35
N TRP A 117 14.89 2.82 5.55
CA TRP A 117 15.62 1.65 5.05
C TRP A 117 15.21 0.39 5.80
N ALA A 118 15.12 0.50 7.13
CA ALA A 118 14.64 -0.59 7.98
C ALA A 118 13.18 -0.95 7.63
N GLY A 119 12.30 0.04 7.51
CA GLY A 119 10.89 -0.16 7.17
C GLY A 119 10.69 -0.79 5.78
N THR A 120 11.47 -0.37 4.78
CA THR A 120 11.46 -0.97 3.43
C THR A 120 11.88 -2.45 3.49
N SER A 121 12.91 -2.78 4.27
CA SER A 121 13.43 -4.14 4.41
C SER A 121 12.45 -5.05 5.16
N LEU A 122 11.86 -4.54 6.24
CA LEU A 122 10.88 -5.27 7.05
C LEU A 122 9.60 -5.52 6.26
N PHE A 123 9.14 -4.57 5.45
CA PHE A 123 7.99 -4.78 4.56
C PHE A 123 8.27 -5.85 3.49
N PHE A 124 9.49 -5.92 2.96
CA PHE A 124 9.85 -6.97 2.02
C PHE A 124 9.84 -8.36 2.68
N LEU A 125 10.32 -8.45 3.93
CA LEU A 125 10.23 -9.68 4.72
C LEU A 125 8.77 -10.04 5.04
N ASP A 126 7.96 -9.06 5.42
CA ASP A 126 6.53 -9.18 5.69
C ASP A 126 5.81 -9.81 4.48
N ALA A 127 6.04 -9.29 3.27
CA ALA A 127 5.48 -9.84 2.04
C ALA A 127 5.83 -11.33 1.80
N ILE A 128 7.06 -11.74 2.08
CA ILE A 128 7.49 -13.15 1.97
C ILE A 128 6.73 -14.02 2.98
N LEU A 129 6.62 -13.56 4.22
CA LEU A 129 5.94 -14.27 5.30
C LEU A 129 4.43 -14.37 5.07
N THR A 130 3.79 -13.32 4.51
CA THR A 130 2.38 -13.35 4.08
C THR A 130 2.15 -14.48 3.09
N ILE A 131 3.00 -14.62 2.06
CA ILE A 131 2.86 -15.69 1.07
C ILE A 131 2.97 -17.07 1.72
N ILE A 132 3.91 -17.25 2.65
CA ILE A 132 4.12 -18.53 3.34
C ILE A 132 2.88 -18.87 4.19
N ILE A 133 2.44 -17.96 5.07
CA ILE A 133 1.27 -18.16 5.94
C ILE A 133 0.04 -18.47 5.08
N SER A 134 -0.25 -17.61 4.11
CA SER A 134 -1.45 -17.75 3.29
C SER A 134 -1.41 -19.02 2.43
N SER A 135 -0.24 -19.52 2.02
CA SER A 135 -0.12 -20.78 1.25
C SER A 135 -0.36 -22.01 2.12
N ILE A 136 0.24 -22.04 3.31
CA ILE A 136 0.05 -23.14 4.26
C ILE A 136 -1.40 -23.18 4.73
N SER A 137 -1.95 -22.03 5.12
CA SER A 137 -3.35 -21.94 5.55
C SER A 137 -4.33 -22.28 4.43
N ALA A 138 -4.05 -21.92 3.17
CA ALA A 138 -4.91 -22.34 2.05
C ALA A 138 -4.87 -23.85 1.83
N ALA A 139 -3.69 -24.48 2.01
CA ALA A 139 -3.55 -25.92 1.97
C ALA A 139 -4.34 -26.59 3.11
N ASP A 140 -4.25 -26.05 4.33
CA ASP A 140 -4.98 -26.54 5.50
C ASP A 140 -6.50 -26.50 5.25
N VAL A 141 -7.01 -25.40 4.68
CA VAL A 141 -8.45 -25.27 4.36
C VAL A 141 -8.87 -26.22 3.24
N LEU A 142 -8.04 -26.47 2.23
CA LEU A 142 -8.38 -27.41 1.16
C LEU A 142 -8.40 -28.86 1.68
N MET A 143 -7.51 -29.21 2.61
CA MET A 143 -7.51 -30.52 3.28
C MET A 143 -8.81 -30.80 4.05
N LEU A 144 -9.61 -29.77 4.36
CA LEU A 144 -10.92 -29.96 5.00
C LEU A 144 -11.96 -30.50 4.04
N LEU A 145 -11.88 -30.08 2.78
CA LEU A 145 -12.74 -30.57 1.72
C LEU A 145 -12.23 -31.91 1.18
N TYR A 146 -10.90 -32.10 1.19
CA TYR A 146 -10.24 -33.27 0.65
C TYR A 146 -9.10 -33.74 1.58
N PRO A 147 -9.42 -34.50 2.65
CA PRO A 147 -8.45 -34.97 3.63
C PRO A 147 -7.32 -35.84 3.04
N GLU A 148 -7.58 -36.48 1.89
CA GLU A 148 -6.62 -37.29 1.14
C GLU A 148 -5.34 -36.53 0.76
N PHE A 149 -5.37 -35.19 0.74
CA PHE A 149 -4.20 -34.36 0.45
C PHE A 149 -3.27 -34.10 1.65
N ALA A 150 -3.60 -34.60 2.85
CA ALA A 150 -2.76 -34.40 4.05
C ALA A 150 -1.28 -34.78 3.84
N PRO A 151 -0.92 -35.91 3.20
CA PRO A 151 0.49 -36.25 2.94
C PRO A 151 1.21 -35.26 1.99
N TYR A 152 0.45 -34.49 1.21
CA TYR A 152 0.94 -33.55 0.20
C TYR A 152 0.81 -32.08 0.62
N ARG A 153 0.49 -31.81 1.90
CA ARG A 153 0.26 -30.46 2.46
C ARG A 153 1.29 -29.42 1.99
N ILE A 154 2.59 -29.73 2.11
CA ILE A 154 3.67 -28.80 1.73
C ILE A 154 3.74 -28.58 0.22
N ALA A 155 3.61 -29.66 -0.57
CA ALA A 155 3.61 -29.55 -2.03
C ALA A 155 2.41 -28.74 -2.54
N LEU A 156 1.26 -28.87 -1.88
CA LEU A 156 0.06 -28.09 -2.17
C LEU A 156 0.27 -26.60 -1.85
N ALA A 157 0.91 -26.27 -0.72
CA ALA A 157 1.26 -24.90 -0.38
C ALA A 157 2.22 -24.28 -1.42
N GLU A 158 3.26 -25.00 -1.85
CA GLU A 158 4.16 -24.55 -2.92
C GLU A 158 3.43 -24.35 -4.25
N PHE A 159 2.52 -25.27 -4.60
CA PHE A 159 1.69 -25.15 -5.80
C PHE A 159 0.82 -23.89 -5.76
N PHE A 160 0.20 -23.58 -4.63
CA PHE A 160 -0.59 -22.36 -4.48
C PHE A 160 0.24 -21.10 -4.62
N ALA A 161 1.40 -21.05 -3.96
CA ALA A 161 2.33 -19.92 -4.09
C ALA A 161 2.75 -19.70 -5.55
N PHE A 162 3.04 -20.79 -6.28
CA PHE A 162 3.37 -20.76 -7.71
C PHE A 162 2.17 -20.33 -8.57
N PHE A 163 0.98 -20.85 -8.30
CA PHE A 163 -0.23 -20.57 -9.07
C PHE A 163 -0.57 -19.08 -9.06
N ILE A 164 -0.59 -18.45 -7.88
CA ILE A 164 -0.89 -17.02 -7.77
C ILE A 164 0.19 -16.17 -8.42
N MET A 165 1.47 -16.53 -8.24
CA MET A 165 2.58 -15.89 -8.95
C MET A 165 2.37 -15.95 -10.47
N GLY A 166 2.07 -17.14 -11.01
CA GLY A 166 1.86 -17.35 -12.45
C GLY A 166 0.71 -16.52 -13.01
N VAL A 167 -0.42 -16.45 -12.28
CA VAL A 167 -1.56 -15.60 -12.63
C VAL A 167 -1.16 -14.12 -12.65
N LEU A 168 -0.43 -13.65 -11.64
CA LEU A 168 0.02 -12.26 -11.54
C LEU A 168 1.02 -11.86 -12.62
N VAL A 169 1.96 -12.74 -12.94
CA VAL A 169 2.96 -12.49 -13.99
C VAL A 169 2.29 -12.49 -15.38
N ALA A 170 1.35 -13.41 -15.63
CA ALA A 170 0.64 -13.52 -16.90
C ALA A 170 -0.36 -12.36 -17.13
N MET A 171 -1.21 -12.05 -16.15
CA MET A 171 -2.22 -11.00 -16.27
C MET A 171 -1.65 -9.59 -16.03
N GLY A 172 -0.57 -9.49 -15.27
CA GLY A 172 -0.05 -8.23 -14.76
C GLY A 172 -0.83 -7.71 -13.54
N PRO A 173 -0.18 -7.01 -12.58
CA PRO A 173 -0.81 -6.57 -11.34
C PRO A 173 -2.09 -5.75 -11.54
N LYS A 174 -2.10 -4.85 -12.54
CA LYS A 174 -3.24 -3.96 -12.81
C LYS A 174 -4.53 -4.68 -13.21
N ARG A 175 -4.43 -5.82 -13.91
CA ARG A 175 -5.60 -6.59 -14.35
C ARG A 175 -6.10 -7.57 -13.30
N ALA A 176 -5.28 -7.89 -12.30
CA ALA A 176 -5.63 -8.78 -11.21
C ALA A 176 -6.38 -8.07 -10.06
N VAL A 177 -6.18 -6.76 -9.87
CA VAL A 177 -6.85 -5.94 -8.82
C VAL A 177 -8.38 -6.11 -8.77
N PRO A 178 -9.12 -6.05 -9.90
CA PRO A 178 -10.57 -6.26 -9.86
C PRO A 178 -10.97 -7.66 -9.35
N LEU A 179 -10.18 -8.69 -9.64
CA LEU A 179 -10.43 -10.05 -9.16
C LEU A 179 -10.27 -10.12 -7.63
N PHE A 180 -9.22 -9.47 -7.09
CA PHE A 180 -9.01 -9.35 -5.64
C PHE A 180 -10.17 -8.61 -4.94
N LEU A 181 -10.69 -7.55 -5.55
CA LEU A 181 -11.80 -6.76 -5.00
C LEU A 181 -13.12 -7.55 -4.96
N ILE A 182 -13.43 -8.32 -6.02
CA ILE A 182 -14.65 -9.14 -6.07
C ILE A 182 -14.58 -10.25 -5.02
N GLY A 183 -13.46 -10.97 -4.94
CA GLY A 183 -13.28 -12.04 -3.95
C GLY A 183 -13.30 -11.52 -2.52
N GLY A 184 -12.57 -10.43 -2.24
CA GLY A 184 -12.57 -9.77 -0.94
C GLY A 184 -13.95 -9.25 -0.53
N GLY A 185 -14.70 -8.67 -1.46
CA GLY A 185 -16.06 -8.20 -1.21
C GLY A 185 -17.03 -9.33 -0.90
N ALA A 186 -17.05 -10.38 -1.71
CA ALA A 186 -17.91 -11.54 -1.50
C ALA A 186 -17.66 -12.21 -0.14
N PHE A 187 -16.38 -12.42 0.20
CA PHE A 187 -15.99 -13.00 1.48
C PHE A 187 -16.34 -12.10 2.67
N THR A 188 -16.11 -10.78 2.57
CA THR A 188 -16.45 -9.82 3.62
C THR A 188 -17.95 -9.88 3.94
N ILE A 189 -18.80 -9.85 2.91
CA ILE A 189 -20.25 -9.91 3.07
C ILE A 189 -20.68 -11.23 3.69
N PHE A 190 -20.15 -12.35 3.18
CA PHE A 190 -20.41 -13.68 3.73
C PHE A 190 -20.05 -13.75 5.21
N THR A 191 -18.85 -13.28 5.57
CA THR A 191 -18.32 -13.40 6.93
C THR A 191 -19.09 -12.54 7.93
N VAL A 192 -19.51 -11.32 7.54
CA VAL A 192 -20.39 -10.49 8.38
C VAL A 192 -21.70 -11.23 8.68
N GLY A 193 -22.32 -11.82 7.66
CA GLY A 193 -23.55 -12.60 7.83
C GLY A 193 -23.33 -13.84 8.72
N ALA A 194 -22.31 -14.64 8.41
CA ALA A 194 -22.00 -15.87 9.12
C ALA A 194 -21.65 -15.61 10.59
N LEU A 195 -20.81 -14.61 10.89
CA LEU A 195 -20.44 -14.25 12.27
C LEU A 195 -21.61 -13.67 13.05
N ALA A 196 -22.51 -12.92 12.42
CA ALA A 196 -23.73 -12.47 13.09
C ALA A 196 -24.60 -13.66 13.51
N THR A 197 -24.72 -14.68 12.65
CA THR A 197 -25.42 -15.93 12.97
C THR A 197 -24.72 -16.69 14.11
N VAL A 198 -23.40 -16.86 14.03
CA VAL A 198 -22.58 -17.50 15.07
C VAL A 198 -22.75 -16.79 16.41
N GLY A 199 -22.60 -15.46 16.45
CA GLY A 199 -22.70 -14.67 17.68
C GLY A 199 -24.09 -14.73 18.31
N PHE A 200 -25.15 -14.65 17.50
CA PHE A 200 -26.53 -14.78 17.99
C PHE A 200 -26.79 -16.19 18.52
N ALA A 201 -26.38 -17.22 17.78
CA ALA A 201 -26.58 -18.60 18.19
C ALA A 201 -25.79 -18.97 19.45
N ALA A 202 -24.55 -18.49 19.59
CA ALA A 202 -23.74 -18.71 20.79
C ALA A 202 -24.36 -18.04 22.03
N ALA A 203 -25.02 -16.90 21.86
CA ALA A 203 -25.75 -16.23 22.94
C ALA A 203 -27.07 -16.94 23.29
N ALA A 204 -27.80 -17.43 22.29
CA ALA A 204 -29.10 -18.07 22.46
C ALA A 204 -29.01 -19.54 22.90
N ASN A 205 -27.96 -20.25 22.45
CA ASN A 205 -27.79 -21.70 22.62
C ASN A 205 -26.39 -22.04 23.16
N PRO A 206 -26.07 -21.68 24.41
CA PRO A 206 -24.79 -22.05 25.03
C PRO A 206 -24.63 -23.57 25.19
N GLN A 207 -25.73 -24.33 25.22
CA GLN A 207 -25.73 -25.77 25.38
C GLN A 207 -25.15 -26.56 24.20
N TRP A 208 -24.87 -25.93 23.05
CA TRP A 208 -24.25 -26.60 21.89
C TRP A 208 -22.76 -26.90 22.05
N SER A 209 -22.16 -26.56 23.19
CA SER A 209 -20.75 -26.82 23.49
C SER A 209 -20.34 -28.30 23.38
N PHE A 210 -21.26 -29.25 23.57
CA PHE A 210 -20.95 -30.69 23.47
C PHE A 210 -20.53 -31.12 22.06
N LEU A 211 -20.94 -30.38 21.01
CA LEU A 211 -20.57 -30.69 19.63
C LEU A 211 -19.08 -30.45 19.35
N THR A 212 -18.47 -29.54 20.10
CA THR A 212 -17.07 -29.17 19.94
C THR A 212 -16.15 -30.38 20.07
N GLU A 213 -16.42 -31.27 21.03
CA GLU A 213 -15.56 -32.42 21.27
C GLU A 213 -15.61 -33.42 20.11
N GLY A 214 -16.80 -33.74 19.59
CA GLY A 214 -16.94 -34.60 18.42
C GLY A 214 -16.27 -34.03 17.17
N ILE A 215 -16.40 -32.72 16.92
CA ILE A 215 -15.74 -32.07 15.78
C ILE A 215 -14.21 -32.16 15.92
N VAL A 216 -13.66 -31.79 17.07
CA VAL A 216 -12.21 -31.77 17.31
C VAL A 216 -11.62 -33.19 17.27
N ASN A 217 -12.31 -34.18 17.82
CA ASN A 217 -11.82 -35.55 17.85
C ASN A 217 -11.87 -36.17 16.44
N ARG A 218 -12.93 -35.93 15.66
CA ARG A 218 -12.98 -36.32 14.25
C ARG A 218 -11.79 -35.75 13.46
N LEU A 219 -11.46 -34.48 13.67
CA LEU A 219 -10.34 -33.81 12.99
C LEU A 219 -8.97 -34.32 13.44
N THR A 220 -8.83 -34.68 14.72
CA THR A 220 -7.61 -35.31 15.26
C THR A 220 -7.42 -36.71 14.66
N ILE A 221 -8.48 -37.51 14.59
CA ILE A 221 -8.47 -38.88 14.04
C ILE A 221 -8.14 -38.87 12.54
N SER A 222 -8.65 -37.90 11.78
CA SER A 222 -8.35 -37.76 10.35
C SER A 222 -6.95 -37.22 10.06
N GLY A 223 -6.15 -36.90 11.09
CA GLY A 223 -4.81 -36.32 10.96
C GLY A 223 -4.82 -34.88 10.44
N VAL A 224 -5.98 -34.20 10.48
CA VAL A 224 -6.12 -32.79 10.07
C VAL A 224 -5.66 -31.86 11.19
N VAL A 225 -5.92 -32.23 12.45
CA VAL A 225 -5.44 -31.50 13.63
C VAL A 225 -4.31 -32.27 14.29
N GLU A 226 -3.11 -31.68 14.30
CA GLU A 226 -1.91 -32.31 14.90
C GLU A 226 -1.82 -32.03 16.41
N HIS A 227 -2.23 -30.84 16.85
CA HIS A 227 -2.09 -30.42 18.25
C HIS A 227 -3.34 -29.67 18.76
N VAL A 228 -3.80 -30.03 19.97
CA VAL A 228 -4.95 -29.39 20.64
C VAL A 228 -4.52 -28.84 21.99
N VAL A 229 -4.74 -27.54 22.22
CA VAL A 229 -4.42 -26.88 23.49
C VAL A 229 -5.70 -26.58 24.26
N ARG A 230 -5.79 -27.16 25.48
CA ARG A 230 -6.89 -26.99 26.43
C ARG A 230 -6.39 -26.42 27.76
N ALA A 231 -7.26 -25.70 28.45
CA ALA A 231 -6.99 -25.26 29.82
C ALA A 231 -6.91 -26.49 30.74
N GLN A 232 -5.79 -26.65 31.45
CA GLN A 232 -5.55 -27.83 32.30
C GLN A 232 -6.24 -27.74 33.67
N GLN A 233 -6.53 -26.52 34.15
CA GLN A 233 -7.13 -26.24 35.47
C GLN A 233 -7.96 -24.96 35.38
N ASP A 234 -8.80 -24.64 36.36
CA ASP A 234 -9.52 -23.36 36.39
C ASP A 234 -8.57 -22.16 36.52
N VAL A 235 -8.96 -21.00 35.97
CA VAL A 235 -8.17 -19.74 36.06
C VAL A 235 -7.93 -19.32 37.51
N THR A 236 -8.85 -19.66 38.42
CA THR A 236 -8.73 -19.38 39.86
C THR A 236 -7.66 -20.22 40.55
N ALA A 237 -7.24 -21.34 39.94
CA ALA A 237 -6.22 -22.24 40.47
C ALA A 237 -4.80 -21.81 40.09
N ILE A 238 -4.64 -20.95 39.08
CA ILE A 238 -3.33 -20.46 38.63
C ILE A 238 -2.95 -19.12 39.31
N GLY A 239 -1.69 -18.98 39.70
CA GLY A 239 -1.19 -17.77 40.36
C GLY A 239 -1.18 -16.55 39.42
N MET A 240 -1.31 -15.34 39.98
CA MET A 240 -1.35 -14.08 39.22
C MET A 240 -0.15 -13.86 38.29
N VAL A 241 1.03 -14.37 38.66
CA VAL A 241 2.23 -14.32 37.80
C VAL A 241 2.03 -15.11 36.51
N VAL A 242 1.47 -16.33 36.62
CA VAL A 242 1.17 -17.19 35.47
C VAL A 242 0.07 -16.56 34.62
N VAL A 243 -0.97 -16.00 35.24
CA VAL A 243 -2.02 -15.24 34.52
C VAL A 243 -1.41 -14.11 33.71
N PHE A 244 -0.51 -13.31 34.31
CA PHE A 244 0.13 -12.21 33.61
C PHE A 244 1.05 -12.67 32.46
N GLN A 245 1.78 -13.77 32.65
CA GLN A 245 2.61 -14.37 31.60
C GLN A 245 1.77 -14.87 30.43
N LEU A 246 0.69 -15.62 30.71
CA LEU A 246 -0.24 -16.10 29.69
C LEU A 246 -0.96 -14.96 28.99
N PHE A 247 -1.29 -13.89 29.72
CA PHE A 247 -1.87 -12.68 29.15
C PHE A 247 -0.93 -12.01 28.14
N LEU A 248 0.35 -11.82 28.49
CA LEU A 248 1.33 -11.24 27.57
C LEU A 248 1.61 -12.15 26.36
N ARG A 249 1.70 -13.47 26.58
CA ARG A 249 1.87 -14.44 25.49
C ARG A 249 0.67 -14.45 24.53
N SER A 250 -0.54 -14.44 25.08
CA SER A 250 -1.79 -14.31 24.32
C SER A 250 -1.84 -12.99 23.54
N MET A 251 -1.47 -11.87 24.17
CA MET A 251 -1.34 -10.58 23.48
C MET A 251 -0.36 -10.70 22.29
N SER A 252 0.84 -11.23 22.51
CA SER A 252 1.85 -11.33 21.44
C SER A 252 1.36 -12.12 20.23
N SER A 253 0.52 -13.13 20.44
CA SER A 253 0.00 -14.02 19.39
C SER A 253 -1.20 -13.36 18.68
N ALA A 254 -2.14 -12.83 19.47
CA ALA A 254 -3.34 -12.16 18.96
C ALA A 254 -3.04 -10.86 18.18
N MET A 255 -1.85 -10.25 18.32
CA MET A 255 -1.44 -9.07 17.55
C MET A 255 -1.52 -9.29 16.05
N LEU A 256 -1.32 -10.52 15.58
CA LEU A 256 -1.31 -10.87 14.17
C LEU A 256 -2.54 -10.46 13.38
N GLY A 257 -3.73 -10.52 13.98
CA GLY A 257 -4.97 -10.16 13.27
C GLY A 257 -5.08 -8.67 12.93
N PHE A 258 -4.09 -7.85 13.34
CA PHE A 258 -3.99 -6.44 12.94
C PHE A 258 -2.96 -6.17 11.84
N SER A 259 -2.29 -7.20 11.31
CA SER A 259 -1.22 -7.07 10.31
C SER A 259 -1.65 -6.33 9.04
N GLY A 260 -2.85 -6.60 8.51
CA GLY A 260 -3.37 -5.94 7.30
C GLY A 260 -3.63 -4.44 7.42
N TYR A 261 -3.38 -3.82 8.59
CA TYR A 261 -3.58 -2.38 8.81
C TYR A 261 -2.52 -1.51 8.11
N GLU A 262 -1.31 -2.04 7.89
CA GLU A 262 -0.23 -1.35 7.14
C GLU A 262 -0.56 -1.24 5.63
N VAL A 263 -1.45 -2.09 5.12
CA VAL A 263 -1.85 -2.11 3.70
C VAL A 263 -2.72 -0.89 3.33
N ILE A 264 -3.53 -0.38 4.25
CA ILE A 264 -4.47 0.73 3.97
C ILE A 264 -3.74 1.99 3.47
N PRO A 265 -2.69 2.49 4.16
CA PRO A 265 -1.93 3.63 3.65
C PRO A 265 -1.10 3.26 2.41
N ALA A 266 -0.60 2.04 2.31
CA ALA A 266 0.21 1.59 1.18
C ALA A 266 -0.58 1.56 -0.14
N SER A 267 -1.79 1.00 -0.12
CA SER A 267 -2.73 0.98 -1.25
C SER A 267 -3.50 2.29 -1.41
N GLY A 268 -3.64 3.05 -0.33
CA GLY A 268 -4.25 4.39 -0.29
C GLY A 268 -3.62 5.42 -1.23
N LYS A 269 -2.39 5.19 -1.73
CA LYS A 269 -1.80 5.98 -2.82
C LYS A 269 -2.66 5.99 -4.08
N HIS A 270 -3.47 4.97 -4.30
CA HIS A 270 -4.41 4.83 -5.42
C HIS A 270 -5.86 5.20 -5.05
N ALA A 271 -6.09 5.74 -3.85
CA ALA A 271 -7.43 6.10 -3.41
C ALA A 271 -8.06 7.22 -4.26
N ALA A 272 -9.40 7.21 -4.33
CA ALA A 272 -10.19 8.28 -4.91
C ALA A 272 -10.01 9.60 -4.13
N ARG A 273 -10.19 10.75 -4.79
CA ARG A 273 -9.99 12.07 -4.17
C ARG A 273 -11.26 12.57 -3.46
N PRO A 274 -11.15 13.18 -2.26
CA PRO A 274 -9.94 13.45 -1.48
C PRO A 274 -9.38 12.19 -0.77
N LYS A 275 -8.11 11.85 -1.07
CA LYS A 275 -7.48 10.60 -0.65
C LYS A 275 -7.40 10.41 0.86
N TRP A 276 -7.05 11.47 1.59
CA TRP A 276 -6.94 11.40 3.04
C TRP A 276 -8.27 10.99 3.68
N LYS A 277 -9.41 11.41 3.10
CA LYS A 277 -10.74 11.09 3.63
C LYS A 277 -11.07 9.62 3.41
N VAL A 278 -10.78 9.12 2.21
CA VAL A 278 -10.96 7.71 1.86
C VAL A 278 -10.11 6.83 2.78
N ILE A 279 -8.81 7.15 2.93
CA ILE A 279 -7.90 6.42 3.81
C ILE A 279 -8.36 6.49 5.26
N ASN A 280 -8.71 7.68 5.78
CA ASN A 280 -9.14 7.85 7.17
C ASN A 280 -10.42 7.10 7.51
N THR A 281 -11.40 7.11 6.61
CA THR A 281 -12.64 6.34 6.81
C THR A 281 -12.35 4.84 6.74
N SER A 282 -11.55 4.40 5.78
CA SER A 282 -11.15 2.99 5.63
C SER A 282 -10.41 2.48 6.86
N LEU A 283 -9.44 3.23 7.38
CA LEU A 283 -8.73 2.96 8.64
C LEU A 283 -9.69 2.76 9.82
N THR A 284 -10.74 3.58 9.90
CA THR A 284 -11.73 3.49 10.99
C THR A 284 -12.59 2.24 10.85
N LEU A 285 -13.15 2.04 9.65
CA LEU A 285 -14.05 0.92 9.38
C LEU A 285 -13.32 -0.41 9.49
N ALA A 286 -12.08 -0.50 8.99
CA ALA A 286 -11.24 -1.69 9.15
C ALA A 286 -10.98 -2.02 10.62
N ALA A 287 -10.67 -1.01 11.45
CA ALA A 287 -10.47 -1.25 12.89
C ALA A 287 -11.75 -1.71 13.59
N VAL A 288 -12.90 -1.08 13.30
CA VAL A 288 -14.19 -1.52 13.85
C VAL A 288 -14.49 -2.95 13.41
N PHE A 289 -14.30 -3.23 12.13
CA PHE A 289 -14.54 -4.55 11.55
C PHE A 289 -13.68 -5.63 12.21
N LEU A 290 -12.35 -5.48 12.25
CA LEU A 290 -11.43 -6.45 12.86
C LEU A 290 -11.68 -6.67 14.35
N ILE A 291 -11.97 -5.59 15.09
CA ILE A 291 -12.29 -5.69 16.52
C ILE A 291 -13.61 -6.45 16.69
N SER A 292 -14.66 -6.08 15.94
CA SER A 292 -15.96 -6.75 16.02
C SER A 292 -15.86 -8.23 15.69
N THR A 293 -15.15 -8.60 14.61
CA THR A 293 -15.03 -10.00 14.18
C THR A 293 -14.31 -10.84 15.23
N GLY A 294 -13.21 -10.33 15.80
CA GLY A 294 -12.51 -11.03 16.88
C GLY A 294 -13.32 -11.12 18.18
N VAL A 295 -14.11 -10.09 18.52
CA VAL A 295 -15.02 -10.15 19.70
C VAL A 295 -16.06 -11.25 19.52
N PHE A 296 -16.74 -11.31 18.36
CA PHE A 296 -17.79 -12.30 18.12
C PHE A 296 -17.24 -13.74 18.11
N GLN A 297 -16.08 -13.95 17.49
CA GLN A 297 -15.41 -15.26 17.48
C GLN A 297 -14.96 -15.68 18.89
N LEU A 298 -14.19 -14.84 19.60
CA LEU A 298 -13.75 -15.18 20.97
C LEU A 298 -14.92 -15.42 21.92
N TYR A 299 -16.02 -14.68 21.77
CA TYR A 299 -17.22 -14.90 22.54
C TYR A 299 -17.88 -16.25 22.22
N ALA A 300 -18.01 -16.61 20.94
CA ALA A 300 -18.56 -17.89 20.53
C ALA A 300 -17.66 -19.06 20.97
N ALA A 301 -16.35 -18.94 20.77
CA ALA A 301 -15.36 -19.90 21.23
C ALA A 301 -15.41 -20.11 22.75
N GLN A 302 -15.58 -19.05 23.54
CA GLN A 302 -15.77 -19.17 24.99
C GLN A 302 -17.09 -19.88 25.34
N ARG A 303 -18.18 -19.53 24.68
CA ARG A 303 -19.51 -20.09 24.96
C ARG A 303 -19.62 -21.56 24.61
N TRP A 304 -18.99 -21.98 23.51
CA TRP A 304 -18.98 -23.37 23.05
C TRP A 304 -17.72 -24.14 23.47
N ASN A 305 -16.87 -23.55 24.31
CA ASN A 305 -15.64 -24.15 24.83
C ASN A 305 -14.70 -24.69 23.73
N ILE A 306 -14.53 -23.94 22.65
CA ILE A 306 -13.72 -24.36 21.51
C ILE A 306 -12.23 -24.24 21.86
N PRO A 307 -11.45 -25.35 21.81
CA PRO A 307 -10.02 -25.30 22.10
C PRO A 307 -9.23 -24.64 20.96
N ALA A 308 -7.97 -24.28 21.23
CA ALA A 308 -7.06 -23.95 20.13
C ALA A 308 -6.61 -25.24 19.46
N THR A 309 -6.79 -25.34 18.14
CA THR A 309 -6.39 -26.51 17.34
C THR A 309 -5.38 -26.07 16.29
N GLU A 310 -4.30 -26.82 16.11
CA GLU A 310 -3.34 -26.56 15.05
C GLU A 310 -3.80 -27.23 13.76
N GLY A 311 -3.87 -26.49 12.66
CA GLY A 311 -4.35 -26.98 11.35
C GLY A 311 -5.84 -26.72 11.07
N TYR A 312 -6.66 -26.39 12.07
CA TYR A 312 -8.09 -26.09 11.88
C TYR A 312 -8.50 -24.78 12.57
N SER A 313 -9.02 -23.80 11.83
CA SER A 313 -9.35 -22.50 12.43
C SER A 313 -10.55 -22.61 13.39
N THR A 314 -10.51 -21.89 14.52
CA THR A 314 -11.65 -21.79 15.45
C THR A 314 -12.93 -21.35 14.76
N LEU A 315 -12.82 -20.45 13.76
CA LEU A 315 -13.94 -19.97 12.95
C LEU A 315 -14.66 -21.10 12.20
N LEU A 316 -13.92 -22.08 11.69
CA LEU A 316 -14.52 -23.20 10.96
C LEU A 316 -15.27 -24.16 11.90
N ILE A 317 -14.82 -24.32 13.15
CA ILE A 317 -15.54 -25.09 14.17
C ILE A 317 -16.86 -24.40 14.50
N GLU A 318 -16.84 -23.07 14.65
CA GLU A 318 -18.05 -22.27 14.84
C GLU A 318 -19.04 -22.43 13.67
N TYR A 319 -18.54 -22.42 12.43
CA TYR A 319 -19.36 -22.62 11.25
C TYR A 319 -19.95 -24.02 11.17
N GLU A 320 -19.22 -25.04 11.60
CA GLU A 320 -19.68 -26.41 11.63
C GLU A 320 -20.79 -26.65 12.66
N ILE A 321 -20.69 -26.03 13.84
CA ILE A 321 -21.77 -26.03 14.83
C ILE A 321 -23.04 -25.41 14.23
N ILE A 322 -22.93 -24.26 13.57
CA ILE A 322 -24.07 -23.61 12.89
C ILE A 322 -24.64 -24.48 11.76
N ALA A 323 -23.76 -25.09 10.97
CA ALA A 323 -24.14 -25.94 9.86
C ALA A 323 -24.94 -27.16 10.33
N ALA A 324 -24.52 -27.81 11.42
CA ALA A 324 -25.21 -28.97 11.97
C ALA A 324 -26.54 -28.57 12.67
N GLN A 325 -26.52 -27.51 13.49
CA GLN A 325 -27.65 -27.19 14.38
C GLN A 325 -28.69 -26.25 13.76
N SER A 326 -28.25 -25.19 13.07
CA SER A 326 -29.16 -24.15 12.58
C SER A 326 -29.57 -24.37 11.12
N LEU A 327 -28.65 -24.90 10.31
CA LEU A 327 -28.86 -25.12 8.87
C LEU A 327 -29.00 -26.61 8.50
N GLY A 328 -28.85 -27.49 9.48
CA GLY A 328 -28.91 -28.93 9.36
C GLY A 328 -30.12 -29.53 10.10
N ASN A 329 -30.07 -30.83 10.33
CA ASN A 329 -31.16 -31.55 11.00
C ASN A 329 -31.11 -31.42 12.54
N GLY A 330 -30.07 -30.79 13.09
CA GLY A 330 -29.82 -30.71 14.52
C GLY A 330 -29.25 -32.01 15.09
N VAL A 331 -28.43 -31.86 16.13
CA VAL A 331 -27.92 -32.99 16.91
C VAL A 331 -28.34 -32.77 18.36
N LEU A 332 -28.99 -33.75 18.95
CA LEU A 332 -29.30 -33.76 20.38
C LEU A 332 -28.41 -34.81 21.06
N PRO A 333 -27.97 -34.58 22.31
CA PRO A 333 -27.13 -35.56 23.02
C PRO A 333 -27.76 -36.96 23.09
N GLU A 334 -29.10 -37.03 23.18
CA GLU A 334 -29.88 -38.26 23.19
C GLU A 334 -29.90 -39.04 21.86
N ASN A 335 -29.52 -38.40 20.75
CA ASN A 335 -29.43 -39.04 19.44
C ASN A 335 -28.05 -39.68 19.19
N ILE A 336 -27.09 -39.51 20.10
CA ILE A 336 -25.75 -40.10 20.00
C ILE A 336 -25.81 -41.52 20.55
N VAL A 337 -26.11 -42.48 19.68
CA VAL A 337 -26.17 -43.91 20.03
C VAL A 337 -24.91 -44.59 19.53
N VAL A 338 -24.07 -45.06 20.45
CA VAL A 338 -22.86 -45.83 20.12
C VAL A 338 -23.27 -47.19 19.54
N THR A 339 -22.84 -47.46 18.32
CA THR A 339 -23.07 -48.73 17.63
C THR A 339 -21.88 -49.66 17.79
N GLU A 340 -22.08 -50.95 17.47
CA GLU A 340 -20.99 -51.93 17.47
C GLU A 340 -19.93 -51.63 16.38
N ALA A 341 -20.34 -50.94 15.30
CA ALA A 341 -19.42 -50.47 14.26
C ALA A 341 -18.49 -49.38 14.83
N ASP A 342 -19.02 -48.41 15.58
CA ASP A 342 -18.22 -47.35 16.20
C ASP A 342 -17.18 -47.92 17.19
N ARG A 343 -17.57 -48.97 17.95
CA ARG A 343 -16.65 -49.73 18.83
C ARG A 343 -15.56 -50.46 18.05
N ALA A 344 -15.91 -51.05 16.90
CA ALA A 344 -14.95 -51.74 16.03
C ALA A 344 -13.96 -50.76 15.40
N ASP A 345 -14.42 -49.59 14.96
CA ASP A 345 -13.58 -48.53 14.40
C ASP A 345 -12.64 -47.94 15.46
N ALA A 346 -13.13 -47.70 16.69
CA ALA A 346 -12.31 -47.29 17.82
C ALA A 346 -11.23 -48.34 18.16
N ALA A 347 -11.56 -49.63 18.12
CA ALA A 347 -10.59 -50.70 18.32
C ALA A 347 -9.52 -50.74 17.23
N ALA A 348 -9.91 -50.54 15.96
CA ALA A 348 -8.98 -50.47 14.84
C ALA A 348 -8.00 -49.29 14.96
N LEU A 349 -8.46 -48.12 15.42
CA LEU A 349 -7.62 -46.95 15.70
C LEU A 349 -6.62 -47.20 16.84
N TYR A 350 -7.06 -47.88 17.90
CA TYR A 350 -6.15 -48.30 18.98
C TYR A 350 -5.05 -49.22 18.46
N ASP A 351 -5.42 -50.22 17.65
CA ASP A 351 -4.48 -51.19 17.12
C ASP A 351 -3.49 -50.54 16.11
N ALA A 352 -3.96 -49.60 15.28
CA ALA A 352 -3.11 -48.84 14.36
C ALA A 352 -2.09 -47.95 15.09
N SER A 353 -2.52 -47.21 16.12
CA SER A 353 -1.65 -46.36 16.93
C SER A 353 -0.65 -47.15 17.80
N ALA A 354 -0.98 -48.40 18.14
CA ALA A 354 -0.04 -49.33 18.80
C ALA A 354 1.07 -49.80 17.85
N VAL A 355 0.75 -50.05 16.57
CA VAL A 355 1.74 -50.41 15.54
C VAL A 355 2.69 -49.25 15.25
N GLU A 356 2.18 -48.02 15.22
CA GLU A 356 3.00 -46.83 14.97
C GLU A 356 3.99 -46.57 16.12
N ARG A 357 3.58 -46.76 17.38
CA ARG A 357 4.47 -46.73 18.55
C ARG A 357 5.57 -47.78 18.48
N ALA A 358 5.22 -49.03 18.17
CA ALA A 358 6.22 -50.10 18.01
C ALA A 358 7.24 -49.75 16.91
N THR A 359 6.79 -49.08 15.84
CA THR A 359 7.64 -48.65 14.72
C THR A 359 8.54 -47.47 15.10
N GLN A 360 8.06 -46.52 15.91
CA GLN A 360 8.85 -45.39 16.41
C GLN A 360 9.90 -45.84 17.45
N GLU A 361 9.54 -46.74 18.36
CA GLU A 361 10.47 -47.36 19.32
C GLU A 361 11.58 -48.16 18.60
N LEU A 362 11.23 -48.90 17.55
CA LEU A 362 12.18 -49.61 16.69
C LEU A 362 13.14 -48.68 15.93
N ARG A 363 12.76 -47.41 15.69
CA ARG A 363 13.60 -46.40 15.01
C ARG A 363 14.51 -45.64 15.97
N GLY A 364 14.46 -45.91 17.28
CA GLY A 364 15.35 -45.29 18.27
C GLY A 364 15.14 -43.79 18.45
N VAL A 365 13.99 -43.25 18.01
CA VAL A 365 13.59 -41.87 18.30
C VAL A 365 13.15 -41.86 19.76
N ALA A 366 13.93 -41.21 20.63
CA ALA A 366 13.54 -41.03 22.02
C ALA A 366 12.22 -40.23 22.05
N SER A 367 11.16 -40.84 22.56
CA SER A 367 9.89 -40.23 22.93
C SER A 367 10.15 -39.21 24.05
N GLY A 368 10.57 -38.03 23.63
CA GLY A 368 11.04 -36.95 24.49
C GLY A 368 10.61 -35.61 23.95
N ALA A 369 9.30 -35.38 23.81
CA ALA A 369 8.72 -34.05 23.72
C ALA A 369 7.21 -34.08 23.99
N THR A 370 6.85 -33.72 25.24
CA THR A 370 5.68 -32.91 25.61
C THR A 370 4.28 -33.37 25.20
N GLY A 371 3.57 -34.03 26.14
CA GLY A 371 2.09 -33.98 26.22
C GLY A 371 1.31 -35.09 25.52
N GLU A 372 1.87 -36.30 25.41
CA GLU A 372 1.22 -37.43 24.72
C GLU A 372 -0.13 -37.83 25.36
N ASN A 373 -1.21 -37.62 24.59
CA ASN A 373 -2.60 -38.09 24.73
C ASN A 373 -2.90 -38.95 25.97
N GLU A 374 -3.52 -38.36 27.00
CA GLU A 374 -4.10 -39.07 28.16
C GLU A 374 -5.00 -40.24 27.73
N LEU A 375 -5.70 -40.11 26.60
CA LEU A 375 -6.49 -41.17 25.96
C LEU A 375 -5.69 -42.45 25.67
N LEU A 376 -4.46 -42.35 25.17
CA LEU A 376 -3.65 -43.52 24.79
C LEU A 376 -3.01 -44.23 26.00
N GLN A 377 -3.11 -43.64 27.19
CA GLN A 377 -2.70 -44.24 28.47
C GLN A 377 -3.84 -45.00 29.16
N LEU A 378 -5.07 -44.89 28.64
CA LEU A 378 -6.22 -45.61 29.16
C LEU A 378 -6.14 -47.12 28.84
N PRO A 379 -6.68 -47.98 29.72
CA PRO A 379 -6.95 -49.38 29.39
C PRO A 379 -7.74 -49.49 28.09
N ARG A 380 -7.42 -50.49 27.26
CA ARG A 380 -8.02 -50.70 25.92
C ARG A 380 -9.54 -50.56 25.90
N ASP A 381 -10.23 -51.16 26.87
CA ASP A 381 -11.70 -51.12 26.94
C ASP A 381 -12.24 -49.72 27.24
N GLN A 382 -11.55 -48.94 28.08
CA GLN A 382 -11.91 -47.54 28.37
C GLN A 382 -11.63 -46.62 27.18
N TYR A 383 -10.51 -46.83 26.49
CA TYR A 383 -10.22 -46.12 25.24
C TYR A 383 -11.30 -46.39 24.18
N ILE A 384 -11.69 -47.65 24.00
CA ILE A 384 -12.71 -48.03 23.03
C ILE A 384 -14.05 -47.38 23.38
N ASP A 385 -14.46 -47.39 24.65
CA ASP A 385 -15.74 -46.79 25.06
C ASP A 385 -15.77 -45.26 24.87
N GLU A 386 -14.68 -44.55 25.21
CA GLU A 386 -14.59 -43.09 25.03
C GLU A 386 -14.53 -42.71 23.55
N VAL A 387 -13.65 -43.37 22.77
CA VAL A 387 -13.48 -43.06 21.34
C VAL A 387 -14.69 -43.50 20.52
N ALA A 388 -15.37 -44.60 20.89
CA ALA A 388 -16.58 -45.02 20.19
C ALA A 388 -17.73 -44.01 20.39
N HIS A 389 -17.81 -43.34 21.55
CA HIS A 389 -18.76 -42.25 21.75
C HIS A 389 -18.46 -41.06 20.83
N ASP A 390 -17.18 -40.71 20.70
CA ASP A 390 -16.74 -39.62 19.83
C ASP A 390 -16.98 -39.92 18.34
N ILE A 391 -16.73 -41.15 17.91
CA ILE A 391 -17.03 -41.62 16.55
C ILE A 391 -18.53 -41.56 16.29
N ALA A 392 -19.36 -42.03 17.24
CA ALA A 392 -20.82 -41.97 17.11
C ALA A 392 -21.33 -40.52 17.02
N LEU A 393 -20.73 -39.60 17.79
CA LEU A 393 -21.03 -38.17 17.71
C LEU A 393 -20.59 -37.58 16.36
N ALA A 394 -19.42 -37.95 15.84
CA ALA A 394 -18.95 -37.54 14.52
C ALA A 394 -19.88 -38.01 13.40
N HIS A 395 -20.33 -39.28 13.45
CA HIS A 395 -21.33 -39.81 12.53
C HIS A 395 -22.68 -39.10 12.65
N ALA A 396 -23.14 -38.81 13.86
CA ALA A 396 -24.37 -38.04 14.08
C ALA A 396 -24.27 -36.63 13.48
N LEU A 397 -23.11 -35.99 13.60
CA LEU A 397 -22.84 -34.67 13.04
C LEU A 397 -22.81 -34.70 11.50
N GLU A 398 -22.14 -35.69 10.91
CA GLU A 398 -22.10 -35.89 9.46
C GLU A 398 -23.51 -36.15 8.90
N ASN A 399 -24.30 -36.99 9.56
CA ASN A 399 -25.69 -37.26 9.20
C ASN A 399 -26.59 -36.02 9.35
N ALA A 400 -26.33 -35.17 10.34
CA ALA A 400 -27.07 -33.93 10.53
C ALA A 400 -26.79 -32.88 9.44
N ILE A 401 -25.59 -32.93 8.84
CA ILE A 401 -25.14 -31.99 7.80
C ILE A 401 -25.46 -32.53 6.39
N THR A 402 -25.38 -33.84 6.18
CA THR A 402 -25.51 -34.47 4.87
C THR A 402 -26.87 -34.19 4.23
N ASN A 403 -26.88 -33.78 2.96
CA ASN A 403 -28.07 -33.38 2.21
C ASN A 403 -28.86 -32.20 2.80
N THR A 404 -28.24 -31.38 3.64
CA THR A 404 -28.86 -30.16 4.19
C THR A 404 -28.21 -28.88 3.65
N PRO A 405 -28.88 -27.71 3.78
CA PRO A 405 -28.25 -26.42 3.53
C PRO A 405 -26.94 -26.20 4.32
N GLY A 406 -26.78 -26.85 5.48
CA GLY A 406 -25.56 -26.84 6.27
C GLY A 406 -24.33 -27.36 5.53
N SER A 407 -24.46 -28.43 4.73
CA SER A 407 -23.36 -28.95 3.92
C SER A 407 -22.90 -27.93 2.88
N SER A 408 -23.84 -27.34 2.14
CA SER A 408 -23.56 -26.29 1.17
C SER A 408 -22.91 -25.07 1.82
N PHE A 409 -23.38 -24.68 3.01
CA PHE A 409 -22.80 -23.57 3.77
C PHE A 409 -21.33 -23.83 4.14
N LEU A 410 -20.99 -25.03 4.62
CA LEU A 410 -19.61 -25.37 4.96
C LEU A 410 -18.69 -25.42 3.74
N VAL A 411 -19.17 -26.00 2.64
CA VAL A 411 -18.41 -26.03 1.38
C VAL A 411 -18.16 -24.60 0.87
N ILE A 412 -19.18 -23.75 0.87
CA ILE A 412 -19.05 -22.34 0.46
C ILE A 412 -18.09 -21.60 1.40
N ALA A 413 -18.21 -21.78 2.71
CA ALA A 413 -17.34 -21.15 3.70
C ALA A 413 -15.87 -21.56 3.51
N GLY A 414 -15.60 -22.86 3.36
CA GLY A 414 -14.27 -23.41 3.14
C GLY A 414 -13.67 -22.95 1.81
N VAL A 415 -14.42 -23.01 0.71
CA VAL A 415 -13.95 -22.55 -0.61
C VAL A 415 -13.68 -21.04 -0.61
N LEU A 416 -14.57 -20.23 -0.04
CA LEU A 416 -14.36 -18.79 0.04
C LEU A 416 -13.17 -18.44 0.94
N LEU A 417 -12.95 -19.19 2.04
CA LEU A 417 -11.79 -19.03 2.91
C LEU A 417 -10.48 -19.43 2.19
N ALA A 418 -10.47 -20.52 1.43
CA ALA A 418 -9.31 -20.89 0.62
C ALA A 418 -9.02 -19.81 -0.45
N ILE A 419 -10.05 -19.33 -1.16
CA ILE A 419 -9.91 -18.27 -2.15
C ILE A 419 -9.34 -17.01 -1.50
N ILE A 420 -9.86 -16.57 -0.35
CA ILE A 420 -9.39 -15.32 0.27
C ILE A 420 -7.93 -15.43 0.75
N LEU A 421 -7.53 -16.61 1.25
CA LEU A 421 -6.13 -16.90 1.60
C LEU A 421 -5.23 -16.81 0.36
N LEU A 422 -5.64 -17.37 -0.79
CA LEU A 422 -4.91 -17.22 -2.04
C LEU A 422 -4.86 -15.76 -2.54
N LEU A 423 -5.94 -14.99 -2.34
CA LEU A 423 -5.99 -13.58 -2.70
C LEU A 423 -5.07 -12.72 -1.82
N ALA A 424 -4.91 -13.06 -0.53
CA ALA A 424 -3.98 -12.41 0.39
C ALA A 424 -2.52 -12.52 -0.11
N GLN A 425 -2.13 -13.67 -0.67
CA GLN A 425 -0.82 -13.84 -1.32
C GLN A 425 -0.61 -12.81 -2.44
N GLY A 426 -1.67 -12.50 -3.18
CA GLY A 426 -1.64 -11.48 -4.22
C GLY A 426 -1.27 -10.10 -3.70
N GLY A 427 -1.78 -9.75 -2.51
CA GLY A 427 -1.38 -8.55 -1.78
C GLY A 427 0.11 -8.54 -1.43
N GLY A 428 0.63 -9.66 -0.90
CA GLY A 428 2.06 -9.83 -0.60
C GLY A 428 2.95 -9.66 -1.84
N TYR A 429 2.61 -10.33 -2.96
CA TYR A 429 3.35 -10.23 -4.22
C TYR A 429 3.36 -8.80 -4.79
N VAL A 430 2.18 -8.19 -4.94
CA VAL A 430 2.04 -6.86 -5.56
C VAL A 430 2.62 -5.78 -4.64
N GLY A 431 2.35 -5.86 -3.34
CA GLY A 431 2.88 -4.93 -2.34
C GLY A 431 4.39 -5.00 -2.24
N GLY A 432 4.95 -6.20 -2.05
CA GLY A 432 6.39 -6.42 -1.94
C GLY A 432 7.15 -5.99 -3.20
N ALA A 433 6.63 -6.32 -4.38
CA ALA A 433 7.22 -5.90 -5.65
C ALA A 433 7.19 -4.37 -5.81
N ALA A 434 6.09 -3.70 -5.44
CA ALA A 434 6.00 -2.25 -5.51
C ALA A 434 7.01 -1.54 -4.59
N VAL A 435 7.27 -2.13 -3.41
CA VAL A 435 8.29 -1.62 -2.48
C VAL A 435 9.70 -1.83 -3.05
N ALA A 436 9.97 -3.01 -3.62
CA ALA A 436 11.24 -3.28 -4.30
C ALA A 436 11.47 -2.32 -5.48
N ALA A 437 10.45 -2.05 -6.29
CA ALA A 437 10.51 -1.10 -7.40
C ALA A 437 10.76 0.34 -6.92
N ASN A 438 10.12 0.77 -5.84
CA ASN A 438 10.40 2.08 -5.25
C ASN A 438 11.82 2.18 -4.68
N ALA A 439 12.29 1.14 -3.99
CA ALA A 439 13.66 1.07 -3.49
C ALA A 439 14.69 1.10 -4.63
N ALA A 440 14.42 0.42 -5.75
CA ALA A 440 15.26 0.45 -6.95
C ALA A 440 15.32 1.84 -7.59
N ARG A 441 14.17 2.53 -7.68
CA ARG A 441 14.08 3.92 -8.18
C ARG A 441 14.82 4.92 -7.28
N LEU A 442 14.93 4.63 -6.00
CA LEU A 442 15.72 5.39 -5.02
C LEU A 442 17.21 5.00 -5.01
N GLY A 443 17.65 4.08 -5.88
CA GLY A 443 19.03 3.62 -5.95
C GLY A 443 19.45 2.67 -4.81
N ARG A 444 18.49 2.14 -4.04
CA ARG A 444 18.72 1.19 -2.92
C ARG A 444 18.72 -0.26 -3.36
N LEU A 445 18.08 -0.58 -4.47
CA LEU A 445 18.10 -1.92 -5.08
C LEU A 445 18.58 -1.83 -6.53
N PRO A 446 19.06 -2.94 -7.12
CA PRO A 446 19.42 -2.98 -8.54
C PRO A 446 18.28 -2.51 -9.45
N GLY A 447 18.62 -1.82 -10.54
CA GLY A 447 17.62 -1.18 -11.42
C GLY A 447 16.61 -2.14 -12.07
N PHE A 448 16.94 -3.43 -12.20
CA PHE A 448 15.99 -4.43 -12.73
C PHE A 448 14.80 -4.68 -11.80
N PHE A 449 14.90 -4.39 -10.50
CA PHE A 449 13.75 -4.45 -9.58
C PHE A 449 12.72 -3.36 -9.86
N ALA A 450 12.98 -2.40 -10.76
CA ALA A 450 11.98 -1.44 -11.20
C ALA A 450 10.83 -2.06 -12.01
N ASP A 451 11.03 -3.27 -12.54
CA ASP A 451 9.98 -4.09 -13.13
C ASP A 451 9.32 -4.95 -12.04
N ASP A 452 8.02 -4.70 -11.80
CA ASP A 452 7.22 -5.39 -10.79
C ASP A 452 7.22 -6.92 -11.02
N ARG A 453 7.32 -7.40 -12.28
CA ARG A 453 7.33 -8.85 -12.59
C ARG A 453 8.56 -9.56 -12.04
N ILE A 454 9.71 -8.89 -12.10
CA ILE A 454 10.97 -9.41 -11.56
C ILE A 454 10.88 -9.41 -10.03
N GLY A 455 10.34 -8.35 -9.44
CA GLY A 455 10.06 -8.29 -8.00
C GLY A 455 9.20 -9.46 -7.52
N ILE A 456 8.07 -9.71 -8.19
CA ILE A 456 7.16 -10.84 -7.89
C ILE A 456 7.90 -12.18 -7.98
N SER A 457 8.69 -12.39 -9.04
CA SER A 457 9.42 -13.64 -9.26
C SER A 457 10.48 -13.90 -8.18
N VAL A 458 11.19 -12.86 -7.73
CA VAL A 458 12.19 -12.96 -6.66
C VAL A 458 11.53 -13.29 -5.32
N ILE A 459 10.43 -12.61 -4.99
CA ILE A 459 9.67 -12.87 -3.76
C ILE A 459 9.19 -14.32 -3.75
N TRP A 460 8.58 -14.80 -4.85
CA TRP A 460 8.16 -16.19 -4.99
C TRP A 460 9.34 -17.15 -4.81
N GLY A 461 10.49 -16.89 -5.45
CA GLY A 461 11.65 -17.76 -5.36
C GLY A 461 12.16 -17.92 -3.93
N ILE A 462 12.13 -16.84 -3.14
CA ILE A 462 12.48 -16.89 -1.72
C ILE A 462 11.41 -17.64 -0.91
N SER A 463 10.13 -17.31 -1.11
CA SER A 463 9.01 -17.98 -0.43
C SER A 463 8.99 -19.48 -0.70
N ALA A 464 9.18 -19.92 -1.95
CA ALA A 464 9.20 -21.34 -2.33
C ALA A 464 10.32 -22.12 -1.64
N VAL A 465 11.49 -21.51 -1.43
CA VAL A 465 12.59 -22.13 -0.68
C VAL A 465 12.27 -22.21 0.82
N LEU A 466 11.54 -21.24 1.37
CA LEU A 466 11.23 -21.16 2.79
C LEU A 466 10.01 -21.98 3.22
N ILE A 467 9.01 -22.19 2.36
CA ILE A 467 7.82 -23.02 2.66
C ILE A 467 8.18 -24.41 3.22
N PRO A 468 9.09 -25.20 2.62
CA PRO A 468 9.41 -26.53 3.16
C PRO A 468 10.20 -26.48 4.48
N ILE A 469 10.79 -25.34 4.80
CA ILE A 469 11.56 -25.08 6.03
C ILE A 469 10.62 -24.65 7.16
N ILE A 470 9.68 -23.74 6.88
CA ILE A 470 8.75 -23.19 7.85
C ILE A 470 7.39 -23.85 7.66
N ARG A 471 7.18 -24.99 8.33
CA ARG A 471 6.04 -25.89 8.10
C ARG A 471 4.79 -25.54 8.92
N GLU A 472 4.94 -24.73 9.96
CA GLU A 472 3.89 -24.47 10.95
C GLU A 472 3.51 -22.99 10.97
N VAL A 473 2.19 -22.73 10.96
CA VAL A 473 1.64 -21.35 10.99
C VAL A 473 2.05 -20.63 12.28
N VAL A 474 2.11 -21.34 13.42
CA VAL A 474 2.50 -20.77 14.73
C VAL A 474 3.95 -20.29 14.76
N VAL A 475 4.82 -20.96 13.99
CA VAL A 475 6.22 -20.54 13.83
C VAL A 475 6.29 -19.28 12.96
N VAL A 476 5.62 -19.27 11.81
CA VAL A 476 5.61 -18.08 10.92
C VAL A 476 5.00 -16.86 11.61
N GLU A 477 3.99 -17.07 12.46
CA GLU A 477 3.34 -16.01 13.25
C GLU A 477 4.36 -15.13 13.97
N SER A 478 5.29 -15.80 14.64
CA SER A 478 6.24 -15.14 15.53
C SER A 478 7.15 -14.21 14.73
N TYR A 479 7.44 -14.55 13.48
CA TYR A 479 8.22 -13.74 12.56
C TYR A 479 7.41 -12.61 11.92
N TYR A 480 6.18 -12.91 11.52
CA TYR A 480 5.31 -11.96 10.86
C TYR A 480 4.90 -10.80 11.79
N ALA A 481 4.70 -11.08 13.09
CA ALA A 481 4.34 -10.07 14.09
C ALA A 481 5.35 -8.91 14.22
N PHE A 482 6.65 -9.18 14.11
CA PHE A 482 7.67 -8.14 14.20
C PHE A 482 7.68 -7.21 12.97
N GLY A 483 7.28 -7.70 11.79
CA GLY A 483 7.24 -6.93 10.55
C GLY A 483 6.30 -5.73 10.67
N PHE A 484 5.01 -5.99 10.89
CA PHE A 484 4.01 -4.92 10.95
C PHE A 484 4.07 -4.10 12.26
N VAL A 485 4.42 -4.69 13.42
CA VAL A 485 4.54 -3.89 14.66
C VAL A 485 5.69 -2.89 14.55
N SER A 486 6.78 -3.25 13.87
CA SER A 486 7.84 -2.30 13.55
C SER A 486 7.34 -1.16 12.66
N ALA A 487 6.45 -1.46 11.71
CA ALA A 487 5.83 -0.45 10.87
C ALA A 487 4.93 0.51 11.67
N PHE A 488 4.18 -0.01 12.65
CA PHE A 488 3.39 0.80 13.60
C PHE A 488 4.28 1.74 14.42
N VAL A 489 5.41 1.23 14.90
CA VAL A 489 6.43 2.01 15.62
C VAL A 489 6.98 3.12 14.72
N ILE A 490 7.41 2.79 13.50
CA ILE A 490 8.01 3.74 12.55
C ILE A 490 7.00 4.84 12.18
N THR A 491 5.78 4.48 11.80
CA THR A 491 4.72 5.43 11.42
C THR A 491 4.38 6.36 12.58
N SER A 492 4.14 5.80 13.77
CA SER A 492 3.73 6.59 14.93
C SER A 492 4.81 7.56 15.40
N THR A 493 6.06 7.10 15.45
CA THR A 493 7.22 7.94 15.80
C THR A 493 7.43 9.05 14.77
N THR A 494 7.26 8.74 13.48
CA THR A 494 7.37 9.72 12.39
C THR A 494 6.32 10.83 12.51
N VAL A 495 5.08 10.48 12.82
CA VAL A 495 4.00 11.46 13.01
C VAL A 495 4.22 12.32 14.26
N PHE A 496 4.75 11.73 15.34
CA PHE A 496 5.07 12.49 16.54
C PHE A 496 6.17 13.53 16.30
N PHE A 497 7.23 13.14 15.58
CA PHE A 497 8.37 14.01 15.25
C PHE A 497 8.26 14.66 13.87
N VAL A 498 7.05 14.85 13.35
CA VAL A 498 6.80 15.45 12.04
C VAL A 498 7.54 16.79 11.88
N ARG A 499 8.14 16.99 10.69
CA ARG A 499 8.82 18.24 10.36
C ARG A 499 7.85 19.40 10.20
N ASP A 500 8.33 20.58 10.57
CA ASP A 500 7.54 21.82 10.52
C ASP A 500 7.16 22.20 9.07
N ASP A 501 8.03 22.00 8.08
CA ASP A 501 7.74 22.29 6.67
C ASP A 501 6.65 21.40 6.08
N ALA A 502 6.56 20.13 6.52
CA ALA A 502 5.49 19.23 6.10
C ALA A 502 4.12 19.67 6.63
N MET A 503 4.07 20.26 7.84
CA MET A 503 2.85 20.84 8.41
C MET A 503 2.47 22.15 7.71
N ILE A 504 3.43 23.02 7.44
CA ILE A 504 3.22 24.29 6.74
C ILE A 504 2.69 24.05 5.33
N ALA A 505 3.18 23.04 4.61
CA ALA A 505 2.67 22.64 3.30
C ALA A 505 1.18 22.20 3.31
N ARG A 506 0.61 21.97 4.50
CA ARG A 506 -0.80 21.66 4.73
C ARG A 506 -1.57 22.79 5.39
N GLY A 507 -0.99 23.99 5.50
CA GLY A 507 -1.61 25.14 6.13
C GLY A 507 -1.68 25.06 7.65
N ILE A 508 -0.98 24.11 8.29
CA ILE A 508 -0.93 24.00 9.75
C ILE A 508 0.29 24.76 10.27
N ASP A 509 0.07 25.77 11.11
CA ASP A 509 1.15 26.43 11.85
C ASP A 509 1.73 25.45 12.90
N PRO A 510 3.05 25.14 12.87
CA PRO A 510 3.71 24.25 13.82
C PRO A 510 3.50 24.59 15.31
N ARG A 511 3.20 25.84 15.65
CA ARG A 511 2.96 26.30 17.04
C ARG A 511 1.48 26.32 17.44
N SER A 512 0.59 26.02 16.50
CA SER A 512 -0.85 26.05 16.71
C SER A 512 -1.35 24.95 17.67
N ALA A 513 -2.61 25.07 18.10
CA ALA A 513 -3.31 23.99 18.81
C ALA A 513 -3.56 22.76 17.91
N GLU A 514 -3.61 22.95 16.59
CA GLU A 514 -3.85 21.92 15.58
C GLU A 514 -2.61 21.03 15.41
N ALA A 515 -1.43 21.63 15.30
CA ALA A 515 -0.15 20.92 15.31
C ALA A 515 0.03 20.09 16.59
N ARG A 516 -0.37 20.64 17.75
CA ARG A 516 -0.36 19.88 19.02
C ARG A 516 -1.29 18.68 19.01
N SER A 517 -2.50 18.81 18.46
CA SER A 517 -3.43 17.69 18.31
C SER A 517 -2.90 16.61 17.36
N LEU A 518 -2.24 17.02 16.26
CA LEU A 518 -1.61 16.10 15.32
C LEU A 518 -0.47 15.32 15.98
N ARG A 519 0.46 16.01 16.65
CA ARG A 519 1.54 15.37 17.41
C ARG A 519 1.00 14.48 18.53
N PHE A 520 -0.08 14.89 19.20
CA PHE A 520 -0.73 14.05 20.22
C PHE A 520 -1.32 12.76 19.64
N ALA A 521 -1.80 12.77 18.39
CA ALA A 521 -2.19 11.53 17.71
C ALA A 521 -0.97 10.61 17.49
N GLY A 522 0.16 11.16 17.05
CA GLY A 522 1.43 10.43 16.95
C GLY A 522 1.92 9.86 18.28
N LEU A 523 1.84 10.65 19.38
CA LEU A 523 2.23 10.22 20.72
C LEU A 523 1.42 9.01 21.20
N ARG A 524 0.10 9.02 20.99
CA ARG A 524 -0.76 7.89 21.35
C ARG A 524 -0.41 6.62 20.57
N GLY A 525 -0.17 6.77 19.26
CA GLY A 525 0.31 5.67 18.43
C GLY A 525 1.67 5.15 18.89
N MET A 526 2.58 6.04 19.29
CA MET A 526 3.91 5.70 19.77
C MET A 526 3.83 4.90 21.06
N VAL A 527 3.05 5.37 22.05
CA VAL A 527 2.84 4.61 23.30
C VAL A 527 2.25 3.23 23.02
N ALA A 528 1.22 3.14 22.18
CA ALA A 528 0.58 1.86 21.85
C ALA A 528 1.52 0.88 21.13
N SER A 529 2.18 1.34 20.07
CA SER A 529 3.10 0.51 19.28
C SER A 529 4.33 0.08 20.07
N TYR A 530 4.85 0.91 20.97
CA TYR A 530 6.00 0.54 21.82
C TYR A 530 5.60 -0.48 22.89
N ILE A 531 4.40 -0.37 23.48
CA ILE A 531 3.87 -1.42 24.36
C ILE A 531 3.79 -2.75 23.60
N MET A 532 3.22 -2.75 22.40
CA MET A 532 3.14 -3.95 21.55
C MET A 532 4.53 -4.52 21.24
N ALA A 533 5.49 -3.67 20.85
CA ALA A 533 6.85 -4.08 20.56
C ALA A 533 7.57 -4.68 21.78
N ILE A 534 7.41 -4.10 22.98
CA ILE A 534 7.97 -4.64 24.22
C ILE A 534 7.40 -6.03 24.51
N VAL A 535 6.09 -6.20 24.35
CA VAL A 535 5.43 -7.51 24.52
C VAL A 535 6.00 -8.53 23.52
N LEU A 536 6.15 -8.18 22.24
CA LEU A 536 6.77 -9.08 21.26
C LEU A 536 8.21 -9.45 21.61
N VAL A 537 9.05 -8.48 21.96
CA VAL A 537 10.45 -8.73 22.31
C VAL A 537 10.57 -9.67 23.52
N THR A 538 9.69 -9.52 24.51
CA THR A 538 9.72 -10.33 25.73
C THR A 538 9.11 -11.72 25.56
N GLN A 539 8.11 -11.90 24.68
CA GLN A 539 7.41 -13.18 24.53
C GLN A 539 7.88 -14.01 23.33
N LYS A 540 8.49 -13.39 22.32
CA LYS A 540 8.92 -14.02 21.06
C LYS A 540 10.40 -13.75 20.78
N THR A 541 11.24 -13.84 21.82
CA THR A 541 12.69 -13.52 21.73
C THR A 541 13.44 -14.40 20.72
N ASP A 542 13.03 -15.66 20.55
CA ASP A 542 13.68 -16.59 19.61
C ASP A 542 13.56 -16.12 18.16
N ALA A 543 12.41 -15.52 17.81
CA ALA A 543 12.18 -14.98 16.47
C ALA A 543 12.96 -13.66 16.23
N LEU A 544 13.22 -12.88 17.29
CA LEU A 544 13.86 -11.57 17.18
C LEU A 544 15.25 -11.64 16.52
N LEU A 545 16.06 -12.64 16.88
CA LEU A 545 17.43 -12.75 16.36
C LEU A 545 17.42 -12.99 14.85
N VAL A 546 16.56 -13.89 14.37
CA VAL A 546 16.43 -14.22 12.95
C VAL A 546 15.94 -13.02 12.15
N ILE A 547 14.94 -12.29 12.65
CA ILE A 547 14.37 -11.12 11.96
C ILE A 547 15.36 -9.97 11.95
N ALA A 548 16.04 -9.73 13.07
CA ALA A 548 17.07 -8.71 13.15
C ALA A 548 18.22 -9.03 12.18
N ALA A 549 18.64 -10.29 12.10
CA ALA A 549 19.66 -10.73 11.14
C ALA A 549 19.19 -10.60 9.69
N ALA A 550 17.98 -11.04 9.35
CA ALA A 550 17.41 -10.94 8.00
C ALA A 550 17.21 -9.48 7.57
N GLY A 551 16.60 -8.66 8.44
CA GLY A 551 16.41 -7.23 8.22
C GLY A 551 17.74 -6.49 8.09
N ALA A 552 18.73 -6.82 8.91
CA ALA A 552 20.08 -6.27 8.80
C ALA A 552 20.77 -6.70 7.50
N ALA A 553 20.64 -7.96 7.09
CA ALA A 553 21.22 -8.47 5.84
C ALA A 553 20.60 -7.77 4.62
N ILE A 554 19.27 -7.61 4.56
CA ILE A 554 18.58 -6.89 3.49
C ILE A 554 19.01 -5.41 3.49
N THR A 555 19.09 -4.78 4.67
CA THR A 555 19.52 -3.38 4.79
C THR A 555 21.00 -3.21 4.37
N LEU A 556 21.87 -4.14 4.76
CA LEU A 556 23.28 -4.17 4.34
C LEU A 556 23.41 -4.41 2.85
N PHE A 557 22.57 -5.26 2.25
CA PHE A 557 22.51 -5.44 0.81
C PHE A 557 22.09 -4.14 0.12
N GLN A 558 21.06 -3.45 0.63
CA GLN A 558 20.66 -2.13 0.13
C GLN A 558 21.77 -1.08 0.26
N PHE A 559 22.56 -1.14 1.34
CA PHE A 559 23.73 -0.27 1.48
C PHE A 559 24.83 -0.64 0.50
N TYR A 560 25.12 -1.93 0.33
CA TYR A 560 26.11 -2.42 -0.61
C TYR A 560 25.76 -2.03 -2.05
N THR A 561 24.49 -2.10 -2.45
CA THR A 561 24.03 -1.66 -3.78
C THR A 561 24.06 -0.14 -3.91
N ALA A 562 23.58 0.60 -2.90
CA ALA A 562 23.56 2.07 -2.91
C ALA A 562 24.97 2.69 -2.89
N TYR A 563 25.93 2.03 -2.22
CA TYR A 563 27.29 2.54 -2.07
C TYR A 563 28.33 1.82 -2.96
N GLY A 564 28.06 0.61 -3.45
CA GLY A 564 29.08 -0.34 -3.93
C GLY A 564 28.88 -1.00 -5.29
N SER A 565 27.95 -0.57 -6.16
CA SER A 565 27.89 -1.18 -7.50
C SER A 565 29.14 -0.87 -8.36
N LEU A 566 29.76 -1.94 -8.86
CA LEU A 566 30.67 -1.95 -10.01
C LEU A 566 30.06 -1.11 -11.15
N ARG A 567 30.80 -0.08 -11.58
CA ARG A 567 30.39 1.03 -12.46
C ARG A 567 29.56 2.15 -11.81
N ARG A 568 29.90 2.54 -10.58
CA ARG A 568 29.97 3.98 -10.31
C ARG A 568 31.05 4.57 -11.23
N GLN A 569 30.66 5.11 -12.38
CA GLN A 569 31.28 6.37 -12.78
C GLN A 569 31.06 7.27 -11.57
N LYS A 570 32.10 7.46 -10.77
CA LYS A 570 32.17 8.55 -9.81
C LYS A 570 32.02 9.81 -10.65
N GLU A 571 30.79 10.27 -10.84
CA GLU A 571 30.57 11.69 -10.71
C GLU A 571 30.83 11.97 -9.22
N GLU A 572 32.11 12.17 -8.94
CA GLU A 572 32.50 13.04 -7.85
C GLU A 572 31.65 14.28 -8.05
N VAL A 573 30.72 14.53 -7.13
CA VAL A 573 30.04 15.82 -7.06
C VAL A 573 31.07 16.83 -6.57
N THR A 574 32.09 17.08 -7.39
CA THR A 574 32.59 18.43 -7.55
C THR A 574 31.44 19.15 -8.22
N VAL A 575 30.70 19.95 -7.46
CA VAL A 575 29.85 20.98 -8.06
C VAL A 575 30.76 21.71 -9.05
N PRO A 576 30.59 21.55 -10.38
CA PRO A 576 31.38 22.37 -11.29
C PRO A 576 30.88 23.77 -11.02
N THR A 577 31.76 24.64 -10.54
CA THR A 577 31.35 25.95 -10.06
C THR A 577 30.70 26.76 -11.18
N PHE A 578 31.01 26.46 -12.45
CA PHE A 578 30.44 27.07 -13.66
C PHE A 578 30.47 26.08 -14.85
N PRO A 579 29.77 26.33 -15.97
CA PRO A 579 29.87 25.50 -17.19
C PRO A 579 31.32 25.39 -17.73
N PRO A 580 31.69 24.30 -18.43
CA PRO A 580 33.01 24.17 -19.03
C PRO A 580 33.29 25.31 -20.03
N GLY A 581 34.34 26.11 -19.79
CA GLY A 581 34.69 27.27 -20.62
C GLY A 581 34.40 28.64 -19.98
N THR A 582 33.62 28.71 -18.90
CA THR A 582 33.53 29.90 -18.04
C THR A 582 34.51 29.75 -16.90
N THR A 583 35.79 30.06 -17.16
CA THR A 583 36.81 30.14 -16.11
C THR A 583 36.36 31.12 -15.03
N LYS A 584 36.53 30.74 -13.76
CA LYS A 584 36.55 31.71 -12.65
C LYS A 584 37.50 32.81 -13.08
N VAL A 585 37.01 34.03 -13.27
CA VAL A 585 37.85 35.14 -13.75
C VAL A 585 38.86 35.39 -12.65
N ASP A 586 40.10 34.96 -12.84
CA ASP A 586 41.18 35.26 -11.90
C ASP A 586 41.46 36.76 -12.08
N HIS A 587 41.01 37.57 -11.13
CA HIS A 587 41.11 39.02 -11.23
C HIS A 587 42.55 39.44 -10.94
N GLU A 588 43.43 39.35 -11.93
CA GLU A 588 44.83 39.81 -11.81
C GLU A 588 44.93 41.34 -11.61
N MET A 589 43.90 42.10 -12.02
CA MET A 589 43.82 43.56 -11.93
C MET A 589 42.45 44.04 -11.47
N GLY A 590 42.41 45.13 -10.69
CA GLY A 590 41.17 45.71 -10.16
C GLY A 590 40.21 46.25 -11.22
N GLU A 591 40.71 46.64 -12.38
CA GLU A 591 39.90 47.11 -13.52
C GLU A 591 39.06 45.98 -14.13
N VAL A 592 39.66 44.78 -14.30
CA VAL A 592 38.96 43.59 -14.82
C VAL A 592 37.84 43.15 -13.86
N ARG A 593 38.09 43.28 -12.55
CA ARG A 593 37.08 43.03 -11.52
C ARG A 593 35.92 44.01 -11.61
N ALA A 594 36.19 45.31 -11.77
CA ALA A 594 35.16 46.32 -11.89
C ALA A 594 34.26 46.10 -13.13
N HIS A 595 34.85 45.73 -14.27
CA HIS A 595 34.09 45.40 -15.48
C HIS A 595 33.23 44.13 -15.32
N ASP A 596 33.71 43.11 -14.61
CA ASP A 596 32.90 41.92 -14.33
C ASP A 596 31.78 42.19 -13.33
N GLU A 597 32.02 43.00 -12.30
CA GLU A 597 30.97 43.44 -11.36
C GLU A 597 29.87 44.24 -12.09
N ALA A 598 30.24 45.18 -12.98
CA ALA A 598 29.28 45.93 -13.80
C ALA A 598 28.48 45.02 -14.76
N ARG A 599 29.13 44.01 -15.36
CA ARG A 599 28.45 42.98 -16.16
C ARG A 599 27.46 42.18 -15.33
N GLN A 600 27.88 41.71 -14.15
CA GLN A 600 27.04 40.91 -13.26
C GLN A 600 25.79 41.69 -12.81
N ARG A 601 25.93 42.96 -12.41
CA ARG A 601 24.80 43.84 -12.09
C ARG A 601 23.84 44.02 -13.27
N GLY A 602 24.36 44.25 -14.48
CA GLY A 602 23.54 44.37 -15.68
C GLY A 602 22.72 43.11 -15.99
N VAL A 603 23.27 41.91 -15.74
CA VAL A 603 22.53 40.65 -15.89
C VAL A 603 21.51 40.44 -14.77
N VAL A 604 21.85 40.78 -13.52
CA VAL A 604 20.95 40.65 -12.36
C VAL A 604 19.73 41.56 -12.53
N ASP A 605 19.92 42.83 -12.87
CA ASP A 605 18.83 43.80 -13.06
C ASP A 605 17.91 43.38 -14.21
N ALA A 606 18.48 42.84 -15.29
CA ALA A 606 17.69 42.28 -16.39
C ALA A 606 16.82 41.10 -15.95
N ILE A 607 17.32 40.24 -15.04
CA ILE A 607 16.57 39.08 -14.53
C ILE A 607 15.48 39.52 -13.55
N GLU A 608 15.78 40.44 -12.64
CA GLU A 608 14.77 40.96 -11.71
C GLU A 608 13.65 41.69 -12.46
N GLU A 609 13.97 42.52 -13.46
CA GLU A 609 12.95 43.14 -14.33
C GLU A 609 12.08 42.08 -15.03
N LEU A 610 12.68 41.00 -15.56
CA LEU A 610 11.93 39.92 -16.21
C LEU A 610 11.04 39.14 -15.23
N ILE A 611 11.42 39.04 -13.96
CA ILE A 611 10.63 38.44 -12.88
C ILE A 611 9.48 39.38 -12.48
N GLU A 612 9.77 40.66 -12.25
CA GLU A 612 8.80 41.69 -11.86
C GLU A 612 7.74 41.92 -12.93
N ASN A 613 8.13 41.97 -14.21
CA ASN A 613 7.22 42.10 -15.34
C ASN A 613 6.43 40.81 -15.63
N GLY A 614 6.59 39.76 -14.81
CA GLY A 614 5.87 38.49 -14.94
C GLY A 614 6.26 37.65 -16.16
N SER A 615 7.28 38.06 -16.93
CA SER A 615 7.74 37.35 -18.14
C SER A 615 8.28 35.94 -17.83
N MET A 616 8.73 35.73 -16.59
CA MET A 616 9.22 34.45 -16.07
C MET A 616 8.12 33.57 -15.44
N ALA A 617 6.92 34.12 -15.18
CA ALA A 617 5.84 33.39 -14.52
C ALA A 617 5.32 32.21 -15.36
N LYS A 618 5.43 32.29 -16.69
CA LYS A 618 5.06 31.22 -17.64
C LYS A 618 5.74 29.88 -17.37
N PHE A 619 6.86 29.88 -16.64
CA PHE A 619 7.59 28.66 -16.32
C PHE A 619 7.05 27.90 -15.11
N ASN A 620 6.14 28.47 -14.29
CA ASN A 620 5.64 27.81 -13.08
C ASN A 620 6.76 27.25 -12.17
N VAL A 621 7.89 27.94 -12.10
CA VAL A 621 9.02 27.63 -11.21
C VAL A 621 9.26 28.84 -10.31
N ASP A 622 9.56 28.60 -9.04
CA ASP A 622 9.90 29.66 -8.09
C ASP A 622 11.08 30.53 -8.57
N SER A 623 10.93 31.84 -8.39
CA SER A 623 11.89 32.89 -8.76
C SER A 623 13.31 32.61 -8.22
N PHE A 624 13.44 32.05 -7.02
CA PHE A 624 14.72 31.65 -6.44
C PHE A 624 15.51 30.67 -7.31
N ARG A 625 14.80 29.73 -7.98
CA ARG A 625 15.44 28.72 -8.82
C ARG A 625 15.84 29.27 -10.18
N ILE A 626 15.09 30.25 -10.68
CA ILE A 626 15.44 31.00 -11.89
C ILE A 626 16.76 31.76 -11.65
N ARG A 627 16.86 32.47 -10.51
CA ARG A 627 18.10 33.14 -10.09
C ARG A 627 19.27 32.16 -9.97
N ARG A 628 19.03 30.97 -9.40
CA ARG A 628 20.08 29.93 -9.25
C ARG A 628 20.55 29.36 -10.59
N LEU A 629 19.64 29.15 -11.54
CA LEU A 629 20.00 28.75 -12.90
C LEU A 629 20.81 29.85 -13.59
N ALA A 630 20.35 31.10 -13.50
CA ALA A 630 21.03 32.23 -14.12
C ALA A 630 22.41 32.48 -13.51
N ALA A 631 22.56 32.35 -12.19
CA ALA A 631 23.86 32.44 -11.52
C ALA A 631 24.86 31.41 -12.08
N TYR A 632 24.39 30.20 -12.37
CA TYR A 632 25.21 29.17 -12.99
C TYR A 632 25.53 29.47 -14.47
N LEU A 633 24.53 29.84 -15.28
CA LEU A 633 24.69 30.06 -16.71
C LEU A 633 25.58 31.28 -17.03
N TYR A 634 25.47 32.34 -16.24
CA TYR A 634 26.12 33.62 -16.50
C TYR A 634 27.28 33.94 -15.57
N ASN A 635 27.70 32.97 -14.73
CA ASN A 635 28.79 33.15 -13.77
C ASN A 635 28.56 34.42 -12.92
N ILE A 636 27.48 34.42 -12.14
CA ILE A 636 27.09 35.54 -11.27
C ILE A 636 27.28 35.11 -9.82
N GLU A 637 27.91 35.96 -9.02
CA GLU A 637 27.99 35.76 -7.58
C GLU A 637 26.62 35.94 -6.93
N TRP A 638 26.24 34.99 -6.08
CA TRP A 638 24.92 34.98 -5.44
C TRP A 638 24.64 36.24 -4.61
N GLN A 639 25.69 36.88 -4.09
CA GLN A 639 25.59 38.11 -3.31
C GLN A 639 24.94 39.25 -4.11
N ASN A 640 25.18 39.34 -5.42
CA ASN A 640 24.59 40.38 -6.27
C ASN A 640 23.05 40.29 -6.35
N PHE A 641 22.49 39.07 -6.30
CA PHE A 641 21.03 38.89 -6.19
C PHE A 641 20.48 39.29 -4.81
N LEU A 642 21.25 39.10 -3.74
CA LEU A 642 20.85 39.50 -2.39
C LEU A 642 20.89 41.02 -2.22
N GLU A 643 21.88 41.69 -2.82
CA GLU A 643 22.01 43.15 -2.82
C GLU A 643 20.89 43.82 -3.62
N ALA A 644 20.57 43.29 -4.81
CA ALA A 644 19.43 43.76 -5.61
C ALA A 644 18.08 43.62 -4.88
N GLN A 645 17.91 42.58 -4.04
CA GLN A 645 16.68 42.38 -3.26
C GLN A 645 16.58 43.28 -2.01
N GLN A 646 17.71 43.75 -1.46
CA GLN A 646 17.74 44.59 -0.27
C GLN A 646 17.57 46.08 -0.58
N GLN A 647 17.82 46.48 -1.82
CA GLN A 647 17.60 47.85 -2.30
C GLN A 647 16.10 48.05 -2.58
N HIS A 648 15.37 48.44 -1.54
CA HIS A 648 13.92 48.71 -1.60
C HIS A 648 13.54 50.01 -2.33
N ASP A 649 14.51 50.87 -2.65
CA ASP A 649 14.32 52.07 -3.48
C ASP A 649 14.93 51.80 -4.86
N HIS A 650 14.08 51.77 -5.90
CA HIS A 650 14.37 51.40 -7.29
C HIS A 650 15.35 52.33 -8.04
N GLU A 651 16.27 53.01 -7.36
CA GLU A 651 17.29 53.84 -7.99
C GLU A 651 18.48 52.98 -8.41
N ARG A 652 18.55 52.73 -9.71
CA ARG A 652 19.71 52.17 -10.39
C ARG A 652 21.00 52.83 -9.89
N ILE A 653 21.98 52.02 -9.50
CA ILE A 653 23.32 52.52 -9.18
C ILE A 653 24.02 52.85 -10.51
N GLU A 654 24.34 54.13 -10.72
CA GLU A 654 25.16 54.56 -11.86
C GLU A 654 26.59 54.03 -11.71
N GLU A 655 27.13 53.47 -12.79
CA GLU A 655 28.51 52.97 -12.76
C GLU A 655 29.51 54.14 -12.71
N PRO A 656 30.63 54.01 -11.98
CA PRO A 656 31.50 55.14 -11.64
C PRO A 656 32.27 55.73 -12.83
N ASN A 657 32.22 55.11 -14.01
CA ASN A 657 32.76 55.67 -15.24
C ASN A 657 31.96 55.21 -16.48
N LEU A 658 32.13 55.93 -17.59
CA LEU A 658 31.42 55.66 -18.86
C LEU A 658 31.75 54.30 -19.49
N ALA A 659 32.92 53.72 -19.20
CA ALA A 659 33.33 52.44 -19.76
C ALA A 659 32.66 51.25 -19.04
N LEU A 660 32.50 51.34 -17.72
CA LEU A 660 31.75 50.40 -16.89
C LEU A 660 30.25 50.51 -17.18
N GLU A 661 29.75 51.74 -17.35
CA GLU A 661 28.38 52.00 -17.77
C GLU A 661 28.05 51.34 -19.12
N ALA A 662 28.96 51.44 -20.10
CA ALA A 662 28.80 50.74 -21.38
C ALA A 662 28.78 49.20 -21.21
N THR A 663 29.60 48.66 -20.30
CA THR A 663 29.65 47.22 -19.99
C THR A 663 28.35 46.73 -19.35
N TYR A 664 27.80 47.51 -18.41
CA TYR A 664 26.50 47.27 -17.82
C TYR A 664 25.38 47.29 -18.88
N GLN A 665 25.32 48.33 -19.71
CA GLN A 665 24.27 48.49 -20.72
C GLN A 665 24.30 47.37 -21.77
N GLU A 666 25.49 46.91 -22.14
CA GLU A 666 25.63 45.75 -23.02
C GLU A 666 25.10 44.45 -22.38
N ALA A 667 25.39 44.23 -21.10
CA ALA A 667 24.92 43.06 -20.36
C ALA A 667 23.39 43.10 -20.15
N TYR A 668 22.86 44.24 -19.73
CA TYR A 668 21.43 44.47 -19.54
C TYR A 668 20.64 44.37 -20.88
N GLY A 669 21.21 44.90 -21.96
CA GLY A 669 20.64 44.79 -23.31
C GLY A 669 20.45 43.35 -23.82
N LYS A 670 21.10 42.36 -23.21
CA LYS A 670 20.95 40.93 -23.52
C LYS A 670 19.73 40.26 -22.85
N ARG A 671 18.86 41.02 -22.17
CA ARG A 671 17.67 40.49 -21.46
C ARG A 671 16.82 39.49 -22.25
N ASN A 672 16.57 39.76 -23.54
CA ASN A 672 15.76 38.88 -24.39
C ASN A 672 16.48 37.55 -24.67
N ALA A 673 17.80 37.57 -24.80
CA ALA A 673 18.61 36.35 -24.96
C ALA A 673 18.64 35.54 -23.65
N ILE A 674 18.71 36.23 -22.50
CA ILE A 674 18.66 35.59 -21.17
C ILE A 674 17.33 34.86 -20.96
N ALA A 675 16.21 35.51 -21.29
CA ALA A 675 14.89 34.89 -21.23
C ALA A 675 14.80 33.61 -22.09
N ARG A 676 15.30 33.66 -23.34
CA ARG A 676 15.32 32.50 -24.25
C ARG A 676 16.19 31.35 -23.74
N HIS A 677 17.34 31.63 -23.13
CA HIS A 677 18.19 30.58 -22.56
C HIS A 677 17.51 29.87 -21.38
N ILE A 678 16.82 30.60 -20.51
CA ILE A 678 16.07 30.02 -19.39
C ILE A 678 14.87 29.20 -19.91
N GLU A 679 14.19 29.72 -20.94
CA GLU A 679 13.09 29.04 -21.63
C GLU A 679 13.52 27.70 -22.22
N HIS A 680 14.67 27.66 -22.90
CA HIS A 680 15.23 26.44 -23.45
C HIS A 680 15.38 25.33 -22.38
N TYR A 681 15.99 25.62 -21.23
CA TYR A 681 16.14 24.64 -20.15
C TYR A 681 14.82 24.27 -19.46
N SER A 682 13.83 25.16 -19.52
CA SER A 682 12.47 24.84 -19.09
C SER A 682 11.83 23.81 -20.03
N HIS A 683 12.00 24.00 -21.35
CA HIS A 683 11.49 23.10 -22.38
C HIS A 683 12.12 21.72 -22.29
N VAL A 684 13.45 21.65 -22.09
CA VAL A 684 14.18 20.38 -21.91
C VAL A 684 13.56 19.49 -20.84
N GLY A 685 13.10 20.06 -19.72
CA GLY A 685 12.43 19.29 -18.67
C GLY A 685 11.13 18.61 -19.13
N ILE A 686 10.31 19.33 -19.88
CA ILE A 686 9.04 18.82 -20.41
C ILE A 686 9.30 17.86 -21.58
N PHE A 687 10.23 18.18 -22.47
CA PHE A 687 10.61 17.32 -23.59
C PHE A 687 11.16 15.99 -23.10
N THR A 688 11.96 15.99 -22.02
CA THR A 688 12.44 14.77 -21.36
C THR A 688 11.27 13.93 -20.82
N PHE A 689 10.23 14.56 -20.26
CA PHE A 689 9.03 13.84 -19.84
C PHE A 689 8.30 13.21 -21.02
N ILE A 690 8.04 13.97 -22.08
CA ILE A 690 7.35 13.48 -23.28
C ILE A 690 8.17 12.34 -23.92
N HIS A 691 9.48 12.52 -24.09
CA HIS A 691 10.38 11.50 -24.61
C HIS A 691 10.32 10.20 -23.81
N ASN A 692 10.32 10.27 -22.48
CA ASN A 692 10.33 9.08 -21.63
C ASN A 692 8.96 8.38 -21.50
N TYR A 693 7.84 9.10 -21.65
CA TYR A 693 6.52 8.56 -21.30
C TYR A 693 5.53 8.45 -22.45
N HIS A 694 5.74 9.11 -23.61
CA HIS A 694 4.78 9.09 -24.73
C HIS A 694 4.35 7.67 -25.16
N LEU A 695 5.27 6.69 -25.10
CA LEU A 695 4.99 5.30 -25.47
C LEU A 695 3.86 4.65 -24.66
N ASN A 696 3.57 5.15 -23.46
CA ASN A 696 2.48 4.60 -22.63
C ASN A 696 1.08 4.84 -23.23
N TRP A 697 0.95 5.71 -24.22
CA TRP A 697 -0.31 6.08 -24.85
C TRP A 697 -0.36 5.79 -26.35
N VAL A 698 0.68 5.15 -26.90
CA VAL A 698 0.73 4.72 -28.30
C VAL A 698 -0.09 3.44 -28.49
N ALA A 699 -0.92 3.41 -29.53
CA ALA A 699 -1.77 2.27 -29.85
C ALA A 699 -1.82 2.10 -31.39
N LEU A 700 -0.81 1.41 -31.93
CA LEU A 700 -0.67 1.20 -33.38
C LEU A 700 -1.85 0.43 -33.99
N GLU A 701 -2.43 -0.50 -33.24
CA GLU A 701 -3.62 -1.29 -33.64
C GLU A 701 -4.88 -0.44 -33.83
N HIS A 702 -4.88 0.79 -33.30
CA HIS A 702 -6.00 1.73 -33.35
C HIS A 702 -5.63 3.03 -34.11
N GLY A 703 -4.57 3.01 -34.93
CA GLY A 703 -4.18 4.14 -35.78
C GLY A 703 -3.49 5.30 -35.03
N ARG A 704 -3.17 5.13 -33.74
CA ARG A 704 -2.54 6.15 -32.89
C ARG A 704 -1.04 5.90 -32.79
N ASP A 705 -0.27 6.60 -33.61
CA ASP A 705 1.18 6.47 -33.67
C ASP A 705 1.89 7.34 -32.60
N ALA A 706 3.21 7.18 -32.52
CA ALA A 706 4.01 7.94 -31.57
C ALA A 706 4.04 9.45 -31.86
N ALA A 707 3.85 9.86 -33.11
CA ALA A 707 3.86 11.28 -33.49
C ALA A 707 2.58 11.97 -33.00
N THR A 708 1.42 11.37 -33.22
CA THR A 708 0.12 11.86 -32.74
C THR A 708 0.13 12.06 -31.23
N VAL A 709 0.67 11.10 -30.47
CA VAL A 709 0.73 11.20 -29.00
C VAL A 709 1.67 12.32 -28.55
N LYS A 710 2.85 12.45 -29.19
CA LYS A 710 3.82 13.50 -28.84
C LYS A 710 3.27 14.89 -29.13
N GLN A 711 2.63 15.08 -30.29
CA GLN A 711 1.97 16.34 -30.67
C GLN A 711 0.87 16.72 -29.67
N ALA A 712 -0.01 15.78 -29.33
CA ALA A 712 -1.04 15.99 -28.31
C ALA A 712 -0.45 16.35 -26.94
N MET A 713 0.66 15.71 -26.55
CA MET A 713 1.37 16.04 -25.31
C MET A 713 1.93 17.46 -25.30
N LEU A 714 2.51 17.90 -26.42
CA LEU A 714 3.08 19.23 -26.57
C LEU A 714 2.00 20.31 -26.52
N ASP A 715 0.87 20.12 -27.20
CA ASP A 715 -0.19 21.13 -27.22
C ASP A 715 -0.82 21.40 -25.85
N ILE A 716 -0.91 20.35 -25.03
CA ILE A 716 -1.45 20.48 -23.67
C ILE A 716 -0.43 21.10 -22.71
N LEU A 717 0.84 20.68 -22.82
CA LEU A 717 1.89 21.09 -21.88
C LEU A 717 2.50 22.46 -22.25
N PHE A 718 2.34 22.90 -23.50
CA PHE A 718 2.75 24.21 -24.03
C PHE A 718 1.57 24.99 -24.62
N PRO A 719 0.62 25.43 -23.77
CA PRO A 719 -0.54 26.17 -24.26
C PRO A 719 -0.18 27.56 -24.79
N GLN A 720 0.94 28.16 -24.37
CA GLN A 720 1.34 29.52 -24.76
C GLN A 720 2.24 29.59 -26.00
N THR A 721 2.98 28.52 -26.31
CA THR A 721 3.90 28.46 -27.46
C THR A 721 3.16 27.99 -28.71
N GLY A 722 3.55 28.43 -29.91
CA GLY A 722 2.98 27.94 -31.18
C GLY A 722 3.19 26.43 -31.34
N HIS A 723 2.25 25.72 -31.96
CA HIS A 723 2.37 24.26 -32.16
C HIS A 723 3.58 23.93 -33.03
N GLU A 724 3.70 24.58 -34.19
CA GLU A 724 4.81 24.34 -35.13
C GLU A 724 6.16 24.66 -34.51
N GLU A 725 6.25 25.77 -33.76
CA GLU A 725 7.46 26.18 -33.07
C GLU A 725 7.92 25.12 -32.06
N ILE A 726 7.02 24.69 -31.16
CA ILE A 726 7.38 23.70 -30.13
C ILE A 726 7.59 22.29 -30.71
N TRP A 727 6.89 21.96 -31.80
CA TRP A 727 7.08 20.69 -32.51
C TRP A 727 8.46 20.62 -33.16
N GLN A 728 8.89 21.69 -33.84
CA GLN A 728 10.24 21.76 -34.42
C GLN A 728 11.32 21.70 -33.34
N GLU A 729 11.15 22.43 -32.23
CA GLU A 729 12.06 22.36 -31.09
C GLU A 729 12.14 20.95 -30.50
N TYR A 730 11.02 20.25 -30.36
CA TYR A 730 10.97 18.88 -29.86
C TYR A 730 11.59 17.88 -30.85
N CYS A 731 11.42 18.06 -32.16
CA CYS A 731 12.07 17.21 -33.16
C CYS A 731 13.59 17.38 -33.17
N ALA A 732 14.08 18.59 -32.88
CA ALA A 732 15.51 18.87 -32.73
C ALA A 732 16.08 18.42 -31.37
N PHE A 733 15.22 18.13 -30.38
CA PHE A 733 15.63 17.75 -29.04
C PHE A 733 16.25 16.35 -29.00
N GLN A 734 17.45 16.26 -28.42
CA GLN A 734 18.07 14.99 -28.03
C GLN A 734 18.28 14.92 -26.51
N PRO A 735 18.02 13.77 -25.86
CA PRO A 735 18.29 13.62 -24.44
C PRO A 735 19.80 13.67 -24.17
N GLU A 736 20.25 14.75 -23.55
CA GLU A 736 21.65 14.93 -23.16
C GLU A 736 21.78 14.96 -21.63
N ARG A 737 22.95 14.56 -21.12
CA ARG A 737 23.26 14.70 -19.69
C ARG A 737 23.57 16.16 -19.39
N LEU A 738 22.63 16.84 -18.74
CA LEU A 738 22.82 18.21 -18.29
C LEU A 738 23.59 18.27 -16.96
N PRO A 739 24.42 19.30 -16.74
CA PRO A 739 24.99 19.59 -15.43
C PRO A 739 23.94 19.68 -14.33
N GLU A 740 24.26 19.19 -13.14
CA GLU A 740 23.33 19.12 -11.99
C GLU A 740 22.60 20.45 -11.69
N PRO A 741 23.23 21.65 -11.75
CA PRO A 741 22.53 22.91 -11.53
C PRO A 741 21.43 23.20 -12.57
N ILE A 742 21.67 22.84 -13.84
CA ILE A 742 20.70 23.00 -14.93
C ILE A 742 19.61 21.92 -14.78
N TRP A 743 20.00 20.67 -14.51
CA TRP A 743 19.06 19.59 -14.33
C TRP A 743 18.12 19.81 -13.15
N GLN A 744 18.56 20.38 -12.04
CA GLN A 744 17.69 20.69 -10.90
C GLN A 744 16.55 21.66 -11.27
N PHE A 745 16.79 22.57 -12.21
CA PHE A 745 15.77 23.44 -12.79
C PHE A 745 14.84 22.68 -13.74
N SER A 746 15.40 22.01 -14.76
CA SER A 746 14.64 21.24 -15.75
C SER A 746 13.81 20.11 -15.10
N ARG A 747 14.32 19.49 -14.04
CA ARG A 747 13.63 18.45 -13.27
C ARG A 747 12.34 18.93 -12.63
N GLN A 748 12.23 20.21 -12.25
CA GLN A 748 10.96 20.73 -11.72
C GLN A 748 9.91 20.85 -12.82
N ARG A 749 10.30 21.29 -14.02
CA ARG A 749 9.40 21.30 -15.18
C ARG A 749 9.01 19.89 -15.60
N TYR A 750 9.93 18.93 -15.51
CA TYR A 750 9.65 17.51 -15.67
C TYR A 750 8.63 16.99 -14.65
N LEU A 751 8.82 17.29 -13.36
CA LEU A 751 7.91 16.86 -12.29
C LEU A 751 6.54 17.54 -12.44
N TRP A 752 6.52 18.83 -12.78
CA TRP A 752 5.30 19.56 -13.09
C TRP A 752 4.57 18.92 -14.27
N ALA A 753 5.24 18.62 -15.38
CA ALA A 753 4.63 17.95 -16.53
C ALA A 753 4.10 16.55 -16.16
N LYS A 754 4.83 15.80 -15.34
CA LYS A 754 4.41 14.51 -14.81
C LYS A 754 3.17 14.60 -13.92
N ASP A 755 3.05 15.65 -13.12
CA ASP A 755 1.90 15.87 -12.23
C ASP A 755 0.70 16.44 -13.00
N GLN A 756 0.93 17.29 -14.00
CA GLN A 756 -0.12 17.95 -14.79
C GLN A 756 -0.68 17.09 -15.91
N TRP A 757 0.15 16.29 -16.59
CA TRP A 757 -0.28 15.46 -17.72
C TRP A 757 -1.49 14.59 -17.34
N PRO A 758 -1.49 13.80 -16.24
CA PRO A 758 -2.67 13.02 -15.84
C PRO A 758 -3.91 13.87 -15.48
N ASN A 759 -3.72 15.11 -15.02
CA ASN A 759 -4.83 16.01 -14.65
C ASN A 759 -5.46 16.67 -15.90
N LEU A 760 -4.64 17.05 -16.88
CA LEU A 760 -5.06 17.74 -18.11
C LEU A 760 -5.49 16.76 -19.21
N SER A 761 -4.84 15.60 -19.30
CA SER A 761 -5.11 14.59 -20.32
C SER A 761 -6.27 13.67 -19.98
N GLY A 762 -6.85 13.73 -18.77
CA GLY A 762 -7.82 12.75 -18.27
C GLY A 762 -9.01 12.52 -19.22
N ARG A 763 -9.49 13.56 -19.90
CA ARG A 763 -10.55 13.47 -20.92
C ARG A 763 -10.05 12.81 -22.21
N ILE A 764 -8.84 13.15 -22.64
CA ILE A 764 -8.23 12.63 -23.86
C ILE A 764 -7.88 11.16 -23.71
N THR A 765 -7.27 10.77 -22.59
CA THR A 765 -7.01 9.37 -22.29
C THR A 765 -8.29 8.57 -22.16
N THR A 766 -9.38 9.16 -21.67
CA THR A 766 -10.70 8.51 -21.62
C THR A 766 -11.28 8.32 -23.02
N ILE A 767 -11.27 9.36 -23.86
CA ILE A 767 -11.74 9.27 -25.25
C ILE A 767 -10.91 8.26 -26.04
N TRP A 768 -9.58 8.31 -25.93
CA TRP A 768 -8.68 7.32 -26.50
C TRP A 768 -8.99 5.90 -26.03
N THR A 769 -9.24 5.70 -24.75
CA THR A 769 -9.64 4.40 -24.21
C THR A 769 -10.98 3.95 -24.81
N LEU A 770 -11.96 4.84 -24.94
CA LEU A 770 -13.26 4.53 -25.54
C LEU A 770 -13.15 4.22 -27.05
N GLN A 771 -12.25 4.89 -27.78
CA GLN A 771 -11.93 4.59 -29.18
C GLN A 771 -11.24 3.23 -29.31
N ASP A 772 -10.29 2.92 -28.41
CA ASP A 772 -9.56 1.65 -28.38
C ASP A 772 -10.52 0.47 -28.12
N PHE A 773 -11.59 0.68 -27.34
CA PHE A 773 -12.66 -0.30 -27.14
C PHE A 773 -13.76 -0.28 -28.22
N GLY A 774 -13.64 0.57 -29.25
CA GLY A 774 -14.64 0.69 -30.34
C GLY A 774 -15.99 1.25 -29.90
N LEU A 775 -16.05 1.91 -28.74
CA LEU A 775 -17.28 2.45 -28.15
C LEU A 775 -17.66 3.82 -28.72
N ILE A 776 -16.72 4.50 -29.38
CA ILE A 776 -16.91 5.77 -30.10
C ILE A 776 -16.06 5.77 -31.39
N PRO A 777 -16.43 6.56 -32.41
CA PRO A 777 -15.72 6.61 -33.69
C PRO A 777 -14.24 7.00 -33.56
N GLN A 778 -13.38 6.37 -34.37
CA GLN A 778 -11.92 6.63 -34.38
C GLN A 778 -11.56 8.01 -34.96
N GLU A 779 -12.46 8.63 -35.73
CA GLU A 779 -12.28 9.95 -36.36
C GLU A 779 -12.71 11.11 -35.45
N LEU A 780 -13.08 10.84 -34.19
CA LEU A 780 -13.58 11.87 -33.28
C LEU A 780 -12.43 12.75 -32.77
N ASP A 781 -12.39 14.01 -33.22
CA ASP A 781 -11.44 15.01 -32.73
C ASP A 781 -11.79 15.49 -31.31
N ILE A 782 -10.76 15.66 -30.49
CA ILE A 782 -10.91 16.08 -29.10
C ILE A 782 -10.71 17.59 -28.99
N LYS A 783 -11.78 18.32 -28.68
CA LYS A 783 -11.71 19.75 -28.33
C LYS A 783 -11.68 19.90 -26.81
N THR A 784 -10.62 20.47 -26.24
CA THR A 784 -10.52 20.77 -24.80
C THR A 784 -10.17 22.22 -24.55
N VAL A 785 -10.82 22.84 -23.57
CA VAL A 785 -10.47 24.19 -23.10
C VAL A 785 -9.55 24.03 -21.89
N ILE A 786 -8.37 24.65 -21.96
CA ILE A 786 -7.36 24.63 -20.90
C ILE A 786 -7.27 26.03 -20.30
N SER A 787 -7.25 26.10 -18.97
CA SER A 787 -7.00 27.36 -18.27
C SER A 787 -5.49 27.63 -18.19
N VAL A 788 -5.09 28.85 -18.51
CA VAL A 788 -3.71 29.33 -18.54
C VAL A 788 -3.58 30.55 -17.63
N ALA A 789 -2.41 30.72 -16.99
CA ALA A 789 -2.09 31.84 -16.09
C ALA A 789 -3.10 32.03 -14.94
N ASP A 790 -3.12 31.09 -13.99
CA ASP A 790 -3.91 31.15 -12.75
C ASP A 790 -5.42 31.39 -12.93
N GLY A 791 -6.04 30.82 -13.97
CA GLY A 791 -7.49 30.93 -14.15
C GLY A 791 -7.96 32.09 -15.01
N ARG A 792 -7.05 32.97 -15.47
CA ARG A 792 -7.42 34.24 -16.12
C ARG A 792 -7.62 34.15 -17.62
N HIS A 793 -6.98 33.19 -18.29
CA HIS A 793 -7.13 32.98 -19.73
C HIS A 793 -7.56 31.54 -20.02
N TYR A 794 -8.39 31.36 -21.05
CA TYR A 794 -8.83 30.05 -21.51
C TYR A 794 -8.40 29.86 -22.96
N LYS A 795 -7.87 28.68 -23.28
CA LYS A 795 -7.42 28.36 -24.63
C LYS A 795 -8.06 27.07 -25.10
N LEU A 796 -8.63 27.11 -26.30
CA LEU A 796 -9.15 25.93 -26.97
C LEU A 796 -7.98 25.17 -27.62
N VAL A 797 -7.87 23.89 -27.31
CA VAL A 797 -6.90 22.97 -27.90
C VAL A 797 -7.68 21.87 -28.62
N LYS A 798 -7.42 21.73 -29.92
CA LYS A 798 -7.98 20.68 -30.78
C LYS A 798 -6.92 19.59 -30.93
N ILE A 799 -7.25 18.34 -30.60
CA ILE A 799 -6.36 17.19 -30.69
C ILE A 799 -6.99 16.17 -31.63
N HIS A 800 -6.35 15.98 -32.77
CA HIS A 800 -6.79 15.00 -33.77
C HIS A 800 -6.41 13.59 -33.34
N THR A 801 -7.32 12.62 -33.58
CA THR A 801 -7.16 11.24 -33.09
C THR A 801 -6.67 10.25 -34.16
N GLY A 802 -6.60 10.66 -35.43
CA GLY A 802 -6.14 9.83 -36.55
C GLY A 802 -4.89 10.38 -37.26
N ALA A 803 -4.07 9.47 -37.80
CA ALA A 803 -2.91 9.78 -38.65
C ALA A 803 -3.36 9.98 -40.11
N THR A 804 -3.80 11.18 -40.49
CA THR A 804 -3.91 11.55 -41.91
C THR A 804 -2.86 12.60 -42.21
N GLY A 805 -1.95 12.27 -43.13
CA GLY A 805 -0.74 13.03 -43.45
C GLY A 805 -0.95 14.26 -44.33
N GLU A 806 -1.95 15.09 -44.03
CA GLU A 806 -2.01 16.45 -44.57
C GLU A 806 -1.40 17.43 -43.55
N GLU A 807 -0.59 18.37 -44.02
CA GLU A 807 0.02 19.43 -43.21
C GLU A 807 -1.06 20.14 -42.37
N LEU A 808 -1.02 19.92 -41.07
CA LEU A 808 -2.00 20.38 -40.09
C LEU A 808 -1.74 21.86 -39.72
N GLU A 809 -2.46 22.79 -40.35
CA GLU A 809 -2.64 24.14 -39.78
C GLU A 809 -3.56 24.03 -38.54
N VAL A 810 -2.96 24.00 -37.34
CA VAL A 810 -3.71 24.06 -36.08
C VAL A 810 -3.82 25.52 -35.63
N GLU A 811 -4.93 26.17 -35.97
CA GLU A 811 -5.26 27.51 -35.47
C GLU A 811 -5.48 27.50 -33.94
N LYS A 812 -4.61 28.23 -33.22
CA LYS A 812 -4.73 28.48 -31.78
C LYS A 812 -5.51 29.78 -31.57
N GLU A 813 -6.81 29.68 -31.36
CA GLU A 813 -7.66 30.86 -31.08
C GLU A 813 -7.56 31.29 -29.61
N THR A 814 -7.37 32.60 -29.38
CA THR A 814 -7.30 33.20 -28.04
C THR A 814 -8.67 33.75 -27.69
N LEU A 815 -9.29 33.24 -26.62
CA LEU A 815 -10.60 33.73 -26.16
C LEU A 815 -10.38 34.92 -25.20
N ASP A 816 -10.67 36.13 -25.66
CA ASP A 816 -10.64 37.33 -24.82
C ASP A 816 -11.84 37.35 -23.85
N ALA A 817 -11.57 37.75 -22.61
CA ALA A 817 -12.47 37.60 -21.46
C ALA A 817 -13.80 38.37 -21.54
N GLU A 818 -14.03 39.18 -22.57
CA GLU A 818 -15.27 39.96 -22.74
C GLU A 818 -16.14 39.55 -23.94
N MET A 819 -15.77 38.55 -24.74
CA MET A 819 -16.60 38.07 -25.85
C MET A 819 -17.01 36.59 -25.70
N ASN A 820 -18.22 36.41 -25.16
CA ASN A 820 -19.19 35.38 -25.56
C ASN A 820 -18.84 33.88 -25.41
N VAL A 821 -18.19 33.49 -24.30
CA VAL A 821 -18.10 32.08 -23.88
C VAL A 821 -19.48 31.40 -23.78
N GLU A 822 -20.54 32.14 -23.44
CA GLU A 822 -21.91 31.61 -23.43
C GLU A 822 -22.47 31.30 -24.82
N ASN A 823 -22.11 32.08 -25.85
CA ASN A 823 -22.66 31.90 -27.20
C ASN A 823 -21.99 30.75 -27.95
N GLU A 824 -20.68 30.55 -27.83
CA GLU A 824 -20.01 29.38 -28.44
C GLU A 824 -20.32 28.08 -27.69
N VAL A 825 -20.45 28.11 -26.36
CA VAL A 825 -20.91 26.93 -25.60
C VAL A 825 -22.37 26.60 -25.94
N ALA A 826 -23.20 27.60 -26.24
CA ALA A 826 -24.56 27.41 -26.73
C ALA A 826 -24.61 26.90 -28.19
N GLU A 827 -23.67 27.29 -29.03
CA GLU A 827 -23.55 26.84 -30.43
C GLU A 827 -23.04 25.40 -30.51
N VAL A 828 -22.02 25.04 -29.72
CA VAL A 828 -21.55 23.66 -29.54
C VAL A 828 -22.64 22.76 -28.95
N LYS A 829 -23.47 23.28 -28.02
CA LYS A 829 -24.66 22.56 -27.54
C LYS A 829 -25.71 22.38 -28.64
N ARG A 830 -25.94 23.41 -29.47
CA ARG A 830 -26.90 23.36 -30.58
C ARG A 830 -26.47 22.35 -31.64
N ASP A 831 -25.20 22.30 -32.00
CA ASP A 831 -24.67 21.32 -32.96
C ASP A 831 -24.75 19.88 -32.42
N TYR A 832 -24.52 19.70 -31.13
CA TYR A 832 -24.67 18.41 -30.46
C TYR A 832 -26.15 17.93 -30.41
N GLU A 833 -27.10 18.84 -30.18
CA GLU A 833 -28.54 18.56 -30.20
C GLU A 833 -29.10 18.34 -31.61
N THR A 834 -28.46 18.89 -32.64
CA THR A 834 -28.87 18.71 -34.04
C THR A 834 -28.29 17.41 -34.62
N SER A 835 -27.08 17.02 -34.21
CA SER A 835 -26.45 15.74 -34.58
C SER A 835 -27.13 14.51 -33.94
N THR A 836 -27.75 14.67 -32.76
CA THR A 836 -28.44 13.57 -32.06
C THR A 836 -29.88 13.35 -32.51
N LYS A 837 -30.45 14.25 -33.34
CA LYS A 837 -31.79 14.08 -33.93
C LYS A 837 -31.80 13.37 -35.29
N ASN A 838 -30.63 13.13 -35.89
CA ASN A 838 -30.48 12.45 -37.19
C ASN A 838 -29.84 11.05 -37.08
N VAL A 839 -29.86 10.43 -35.89
CA VAL A 839 -29.50 9.01 -35.66
C VAL A 839 -30.72 8.24 -35.21
#